data_AF-A0A932T7F3-F1
#
_entry.id   AF-A0A932T7F3-F1
#
_cell.length_a   1.000
_cell.length_b   1.000
_cell.length_c   1.000
_cell.angle_alpha   90.00
_cell.angle_beta   90.00
_cell.angle_gamma   90.00
#
_symmetry.space_group_name_H-M   'P 1'
#
loop_
_entity.id
_entity.type
_entity.pdbx_description
1 polymer ?
#
loop_
_entity_poly.entity_id
_entity_poly.type
_entity_poly.pdbx_seq_one_letter_code
_entity_poly.pdbx_strand_id
1 'polypeptide(L)'
;VNGLGASWSQATGNDQRFQITGVLNGTLKLNGVTQGAFPFIFTAADLLTWTPPVALPGAPPPGGTDLVPAFTVKAFDNYNAVNFPSIPAYSVSTPARTVSITVLNVNPPTVVSTTINLGPKPQKVAATFSYSELQTASGAALGAGNAGDTLALRIESITPGTTLQITHLGVTSTVTPAQLAAQTAFVLPGDTVTWTPTLAATGNTAAFTFSPFDVEKNLDGFTNVLTNVNLVNQAPTLSSINTLVQADAQTPFNINYPMLLGASNAADPNGDVLTFGFNAFSPAQTANGTLQIVKSGTVNAVAVTPGTTVFAPGDTLIWTPKPGIAGNSVNAFTVFASDGLLTSASAQVNIKVRALGTAFDLSGPWVVENGAGSVQGLGRITQNGASLTLVNFNGQGSNASFTALNTMVAATYNGQSNVVGTIDTTASDQGRILWSDGTVWLRVLLGGTYAVSSPGNPNVSIGTITQNGVLLTFSNAGASTTGTVQNSSQILVNTGGGNTAIETYGDGRINFANGPQGFAFGGQTWSKLDLPPDYTNPGGSATHVIQNGTATLTFVDKFGGTSPGFWTSPTRIFTTLWNVGATVGNGKIAWDDGTVWSEALLLNGSKSGAGKTTITATPATVGVSNYFNPSNNMVHVVQTGTTNVVFVDKNGNMVLGTWITTTQVLAPGYGNAIATFSPGKVSWNDGTVWTLTNAPGGTLTVTDYVNPNGVPVHVVRNNTNNLCIVDGLGRTSLGTMLDATTGQVNLYPSDQLHYSGNTIVWDDGFVWTQVATVPPMITFTDTNNTSFHVQLTSRTTLIGLDGAMKNITATRLNGKLFWSNGAIWDNWDFNDLNALFQMHTGYP
;
A
#
# COMPACT_ATOMS: atom_id res chain seq x y z
N VAL A 1 52.89 31.10 38.90
CA VAL A 1 53.01 31.81 40.20
C VAL A 1 51.86 31.43 41.14
N ASN A 2 50.59 31.67 40.77
CA ASN A 2 49.43 31.39 41.67
C ASN A 2 49.27 29.90 42.07
N GLY A 3 49.64 28.94 41.22
CA GLY A 3 49.53 27.50 41.54
C GLY A 3 50.60 26.94 42.47
N LEU A 4 51.67 27.70 42.80
CA LEU A 4 52.76 27.23 43.69
C LEU A 4 52.57 27.66 45.15
N GLY A 5 51.45 28.31 45.50
CA GLY A 5 51.15 28.76 46.87
C GLY A 5 52.09 29.84 47.41
N ALA A 6 52.84 30.54 46.54
CA ALA A 6 53.74 31.62 46.96
C ALA A 6 52.93 32.89 47.25
N SER A 7 52.74 33.23 48.53
CA SER A 7 52.18 34.51 48.96
C SER A 7 53.30 35.50 49.29
N TRP A 8 53.26 36.68 48.66
CA TRP A 8 54.23 37.75 48.87
C TRP A 8 53.58 38.88 49.67
N SER A 9 54.13 39.26 50.83
CA SER A 9 53.48 40.26 51.70
C SER A 9 53.79 41.72 51.34
N GLN A 10 54.85 42.02 50.58
CA GLN A 10 55.30 43.43 50.35
C GLN A 10 55.99 43.74 49.00
N ALA A 11 55.89 42.92 47.95
CA ALA A 11 56.51 43.23 46.65
C ALA A 11 55.54 43.92 45.68
N THR A 12 55.91 45.08 45.13
CA THR A 12 55.19 45.74 44.03
C THR A 12 55.43 44.95 42.72
N GLY A 13 54.41 44.86 41.86
CA GLY A 13 54.26 43.82 40.84
C GLY A 13 55.34 43.66 39.74
N ASN A 14 56.37 44.50 39.68
CA ASN A 14 57.39 44.47 38.61
C ASN A 14 58.72 43.80 39.02
N ASP A 15 58.93 43.46 40.29
CA ASP A 15 60.20 42.88 40.77
C ASP A 15 60.15 41.37 41.07
N GLN A 16 59.01 40.71 40.79
CA GLN A 16 58.85 39.28 41.04
C GLN A 16 59.49 38.45 39.94
N ARG A 17 60.51 37.66 40.30
CA ARG A 17 61.18 36.74 39.37
C ARG A 17 61.26 35.35 39.98
N PHE A 18 61.58 34.38 39.14
CA PHE A 18 61.94 33.05 39.61
C PHE A 18 63.41 32.79 39.33
N GLN A 19 64.06 32.13 40.27
CA GLN A 19 65.41 31.64 40.13
C GLN A 19 65.37 30.12 39.98
N ILE A 20 65.81 29.60 38.84
CA ILE A 20 66.00 28.17 38.65
C ILE A 20 67.33 27.80 39.26
N THR A 21 67.30 26.83 40.17
CA THR A 21 68.44 26.44 41.01
C THR A 21 69.15 25.18 40.53
N GLY A 22 68.51 24.42 39.64
CA GLY A 22 69.11 23.26 38.97
C GLY A 22 68.07 22.54 38.10
N VAL A 23 68.54 21.81 37.10
CA VAL A 23 67.74 20.86 36.31
C VAL A 23 67.94 19.47 36.90
N LEU A 24 66.85 18.78 37.18
CA LEU A 24 66.86 17.43 37.75
C LEU A 24 66.91 16.37 36.63
N ASN A 25 66.10 16.56 35.58
CA ASN A 25 66.05 15.68 34.41
C ASN A 25 65.86 16.52 33.14
N GLY A 26 66.39 16.06 32.01
CA GLY A 26 66.17 16.67 30.71
C GLY A 26 67.05 17.89 30.42
N THR A 27 66.67 18.67 29.40
CA THR A 27 67.36 19.91 29.00
C THR A 27 66.43 21.09 29.18
N LEU A 28 66.94 22.19 29.74
CA LEU A 28 66.17 23.42 29.93
C LEU A 28 66.76 24.56 29.09
N LYS A 29 65.91 25.26 28.36
CA LYS A 29 66.26 26.43 27.54
C LYS A 29 65.50 27.66 28.01
N LEU A 30 66.18 28.81 28.03
CA LEU A 30 65.60 30.12 28.27
C LEU A 30 65.69 30.92 26.98
N ASN A 31 64.55 31.37 26.44
CA ASN A 31 64.46 32.08 25.16
C ASN A 31 65.22 31.37 24.02
N GLY A 32 65.11 30.04 23.96
CA GLY A 32 65.77 29.19 22.97
C GLY A 32 67.22 28.80 23.27
N VAL A 33 67.86 29.38 24.30
CA VAL A 33 69.26 29.10 24.67
C VAL A 33 69.32 28.08 25.81
N THR A 34 70.02 26.97 25.59
CA THR A 34 70.25 25.93 26.60
C THR A 34 71.00 26.47 27.80
N GLN A 35 70.48 26.22 28.99
CA GLN A 35 71.04 26.69 30.26
C GLN A 35 71.90 25.59 30.89
N GLY A 36 73.21 25.81 30.96
CA GLY A 36 74.18 24.90 31.60
C GLY A 36 74.75 25.43 32.92
N ALA A 37 74.49 26.69 33.26
CA ALA A 37 74.95 27.32 34.49
C ALA A 37 73.75 27.67 35.39
N PHE A 38 73.81 27.28 36.66
CA PHE A 38 72.77 27.53 37.65
C PHE A 38 73.39 28.21 38.90
N PRO A 39 72.65 29.11 39.57
CA PRO A 39 71.28 29.51 39.27
C PRO A 39 71.16 30.54 38.15
N PHE A 40 70.02 30.60 37.46
CA PHE A 40 69.64 31.72 36.58
C PHE A 40 68.25 32.26 36.91
N ILE A 41 67.99 33.51 36.57
CA ILE A 41 66.74 34.22 36.87
C ILE A 41 65.95 34.38 35.58
N PHE A 42 64.63 34.19 35.65
CA PHE A 42 63.71 34.48 34.55
C PHE A 42 62.49 35.25 35.04
N THR A 43 61.87 35.96 34.11
CA THR A 43 60.71 36.83 34.29
C THR A 43 59.49 36.26 33.58
N ALA A 44 58.33 36.90 33.75
CA ALA A 44 57.12 36.52 33.02
C ALA A 44 57.20 36.75 31.50
N ALA A 45 58.16 37.56 31.03
CA ALA A 45 58.37 37.81 29.60
C ALA A 45 59.26 36.74 28.92
N ASP A 46 59.92 35.89 29.70
CA ASP A 46 60.82 34.87 29.16
C ASP A 46 60.08 33.57 28.83
N LEU A 47 60.46 32.93 27.72
CA LEU A 47 60.00 31.60 27.34
C LEU A 47 60.94 30.54 27.90
N LEU A 48 60.41 29.69 28.78
CA LEU A 48 61.13 28.53 29.30
C LEU A 48 60.70 27.27 28.54
N THR A 49 61.64 26.60 27.88
CA THR A 49 61.39 25.34 27.17
C THR A 49 62.14 24.21 27.87
N TRP A 50 61.41 23.21 28.35
CA TRP A 50 61.99 21.99 28.89
C TRP A 50 61.81 20.83 27.90
N THR A 51 62.85 20.02 27.73
CA THR A 51 62.83 18.80 26.92
C THR A 51 63.17 17.62 27.81
N PRO A 52 62.31 16.58 27.92
CA PRO A 52 62.61 15.40 28.74
C PRO A 52 63.88 14.68 28.25
N PRO A 53 64.59 13.95 29.13
CA PRO A 53 65.70 13.12 28.70
C PRO A 53 65.20 11.97 27.82
N VAL A 54 66.04 11.51 26.87
CA VAL A 54 65.71 10.43 25.91
C VAL A 54 65.40 9.09 26.60
N ALA A 55 65.87 8.90 27.84
CA ALA A 55 65.50 7.77 28.69
C ALA A 55 65.08 8.30 30.07
N LEU A 56 63.85 7.99 30.50
CA LEU A 56 63.40 8.28 31.87
C LEU A 56 63.96 7.20 32.82
N PRO A 57 64.72 7.57 33.86
CA PRO A 57 65.25 6.61 34.82
C PRO A 57 64.09 6.02 35.66
N GLY A 58 63.75 4.76 35.41
CA GLY A 58 62.75 4.02 36.20
C GLY A 58 61.34 3.93 35.60
N ALA A 59 61.21 3.90 34.27
CA ALA A 59 59.91 3.74 33.60
C ALA A 59 59.10 2.56 34.20
N PRO A 60 57.88 2.81 34.74
CA PRO A 60 56.94 1.74 35.05
C PRO A 60 56.48 1.04 33.76
N PRO A 61 55.66 -0.03 33.86
CA PRO A 61 55.06 -0.64 32.69
C PRO A 61 54.34 0.41 31.83
N PRO A 62 54.30 0.22 30.51
CA PRO A 62 53.63 1.15 29.62
C PRO A 62 52.20 1.48 30.06
N GLY A 63 51.81 2.77 30.00
CA GLY A 63 50.45 3.24 30.31
C GLY A 63 50.32 4.25 31.47
N GLY A 64 51.37 4.46 32.27
CA GLY A 64 51.38 5.46 33.35
C GLY A 64 51.66 6.90 32.90
N THR A 65 51.07 7.90 33.56
CA THR A 65 51.53 9.29 33.48
C THR A 65 52.75 9.46 34.38
N ASP A 66 53.94 9.68 33.82
CA ASP A 66 55.14 9.91 34.63
C ASP A 66 55.20 11.38 35.05
N LEU A 67 55.15 11.63 36.36
CA LEU A 67 55.43 12.95 36.92
C LEU A 67 56.96 13.10 37.00
N VAL A 68 57.57 13.64 35.96
CA VAL A 68 59.03 13.75 35.87
C VAL A 68 59.49 15.00 36.62
N PRO A 69 60.32 14.89 37.68
CA PRO A 69 60.94 16.05 38.32
C PRO A 69 61.83 16.75 37.29
N ALA A 70 61.45 17.94 36.83
CA ALA A 70 62.11 18.62 35.73
C ALA A 70 63.26 19.51 36.24
N PHE A 71 62.96 20.45 37.13
CA PHE A 71 63.93 21.41 37.69
C PHE A 71 63.46 21.94 39.05
N THR A 72 64.35 22.57 39.80
CA THR A 72 64.03 23.20 41.09
C THR A 72 64.02 24.72 40.97
N VAL A 73 63.01 25.36 41.56
CA VAL A 73 62.80 26.81 41.47
C VAL A 73 62.69 27.44 42.87
N LYS A 74 63.21 28.65 43.00
CA LYS A 74 63.00 29.56 44.13
C LYS A 74 62.34 30.82 43.63
N ALA A 75 61.51 31.40 44.49
CA ALA A 75 61.03 32.76 44.35
C ALA A 75 62.22 33.72 44.54
N PHE A 76 62.39 34.71 43.65
CA PHE A 76 63.50 35.67 43.66
C PHE A 76 62.98 37.10 43.77
N ASP A 77 63.44 37.81 44.79
CA ASP A 77 63.15 39.22 45.02
C ASP A 77 64.34 40.06 44.52
N ASN A 78 64.14 40.66 43.34
CA ASN A 78 65.17 41.46 42.70
C ASN A 78 65.50 42.74 43.47
N TYR A 79 64.52 43.33 44.16
CA TYR A 79 64.71 44.53 44.96
C TYR A 79 65.64 44.25 46.14
N ASN A 80 65.38 43.18 46.89
CA ASN A 80 66.22 42.82 48.03
C ASN A 80 67.62 42.36 47.61
N ALA A 81 67.75 41.69 46.45
CA ALA A 81 69.05 41.30 45.92
C ALA A 81 69.97 42.49 45.66
N VAL A 82 69.42 43.61 45.17
CA VAL A 82 70.17 44.83 44.86
C VAL A 82 70.43 45.67 46.11
N ASN A 83 69.43 45.82 46.99
CA ASN A 83 69.50 46.74 48.12
C ASN A 83 70.10 46.12 49.39
N PHE A 84 70.09 44.79 49.54
CA PHE A 84 70.63 44.08 50.70
C PHE A 84 71.59 42.95 50.31
N PRO A 85 72.65 43.22 49.52
CA PRO A 85 73.53 42.18 48.98
C PRO A 85 74.32 41.40 50.04
N SER A 86 74.50 41.97 51.24
CA SER A 86 75.17 41.33 52.38
C SER A 86 74.29 40.35 53.15
N ILE A 87 72.99 40.26 52.84
CA ILE A 87 72.05 39.34 53.49
C ILE A 87 71.30 38.50 52.42
N PRO A 88 71.96 37.47 51.85
CA PRO A 88 71.40 36.67 50.76
C PRO A 88 70.07 35.95 51.10
N ALA A 89 69.76 35.81 52.39
CA ALA A 89 68.50 35.22 52.85
C ALA A 89 67.27 36.05 52.48
N TYR A 90 67.42 37.34 52.15
CA TYR A 90 66.29 38.22 51.79
C TYR A 90 65.97 38.26 50.30
N SER A 91 66.86 37.73 49.44
CA SER A 91 66.67 37.78 47.97
C SER A 91 66.07 36.51 47.38
N VAL A 92 66.03 35.40 48.10
CA VAL A 92 65.49 34.12 47.61
C VAL A 92 64.67 33.36 48.65
N SER A 93 63.58 32.73 48.22
CA SER A 93 62.79 31.85 49.09
C SER A 93 63.56 30.58 49.48
N THR A 94 63.33 30.05 50.68
CA THR A 94 63.79 28.73 51.10
C THR A 94 62.64 27.89 51.67
N PRO A 95 62.58 26.57 51.43
CA PRO A 95 63.42 25.77 50.53
C PRO A 95 63.08 25.95 49.04
N ALA A 96 63.91 25.42 48.13
CA ALA A 96 63.55 25.32 46.71
C ALA A 96 62.38 24.36 46.51
N ARG A 97 61.54 24.61 45.50
CA ARG A 97 60.43 23.73 45.11
C ARG A 97 60.74 23.02 43.81
N THR A 98 60.48 21.71 43.78
CA THR A 98 60.58 20.91 42.56
C THR A 98 59.39 21.18 41.66
N VAL A 99 59.66 21.51 40.39
CA VAL A 99 58.67 21.52 39.32
C VAL A 99 58.71 20.15 38.66
N SER A 100 57.58 19.45 38.67
CA SER A 100 57.43 18.18 37.97
C SER A 100 56.50 18.34 36.77
N ILE A 101 56.84 17.69 35.66
CA ILE A 101 56.10 17.78 34.39
C ILE A 101 55.59 16.38 34.06
N THR A 102 54.31 16.26 33.74
CA THR A 102 53.73 15.01 33.27
C THR A 102 54.20 14.73 31.84
N VAL A 103 54.91 13.62 31.64
CA VAL A 103 55.35 13.17 30.30
C VAL A 103 54.50 11.97 29.88
N LEU A 104 53.85 12.06 28.72
CA LEU A 104 53.06 10.98 28.15
C LEU A 104 53.98 10.07 27.32
N ASN A 105 54.34 8.90 27.86
CA ASN A 105 55.14 7.90 27.16
C ASN A 105 54.22 6.89 26.46
N VAL A 106 53.56 7.30 25.38
CA VAL A 106 52.64 6.45 24.62
C VAL A 106 53.04 6.41 23.15
N ASN A 107 53.00 5.21 22.56
CA ASN A 107 53.17 5.03 21.14
C ASN A 107 51.84 5.27 20.42
N PRO A 108 51.83 5.97 19.27
CA PRO A 108 50.62 6.11 18.47
C PRO A 108 50.14 4.75 17.94
N PRO A 109 48.83 4.61 17.65
CA PRO A 109 48.31 3.46 16.92
C PRO A 109 49.06 3.23 15.61
N THR A 110 49.12 1.97 15.17
CA THR A 110 49.82 1.56 13.94
C THR A 110 48.85 0.93 12.95
N VAL A 111 49.19 0.98 11.66
CA VAL A 111 48.55 0.22 10.58
C VAL A 111 49.61 -0.51 9.77
N VAL A 112 49.27 -1.68 9.24
CA VAL A 112 50.16 -2.49 8.41
C VAL A 112 49.93 -2.19 6.92
N SER A 113 48.68 -1.91 6.53
CA SER A 113 48.27 -1.66 5.15
C SER A 113 47.68 -0.27 4.99
N THR A 114 48.23 0.53 4.09
CA THR A 114 47.72 1.87 3.73
C THR A 114 46.60 1.82 2.69
N THR A 115 46.31 0.65 2.13
CA THR A 115 45.17 0.42 1.23
C THR A 115 44.60 -0.96 1.49
N ILE A 116 43.27 -1.04 1.62
CA ILE A 116 42.53 -2.29 1.83
C ILE A 116 41.50 -2.47 0.72
N ASN A 117 41.29 -3.72 0.29
CA ASN A 117 40.26 -4.07 -0.71
C ASN A 117 39.24 -5.01 -0.06
N LEU A 118 37.98 -4.59 0.03
CA LEU A 118 36.93 -5.30 0.77
C LEU A 118 36.11 -6.29 -0.09
N GLY A 119 36.71 -6.75 -1.20
CA GLY A 119 36.11 -7.73 -2.10
C GLY A 119 34.97 -7.19 -2.99
N PRO A 120 34.33 -8.08 -3.76
CA PRO A 120 33.24 -7.69 -4.66
C PRO A 120 31.97 -7.32 -3.89
N LYS A 121 31.34 -6.22 -4.27
CA LYS A 121 30.03 -5.77 -3.78
C LYS A 121 29.12 -5.42 -4.96
N PRO A 122 27.79 -5.54 -4.84
CA PRO A 122 26.89 -5.08 -5.89
C PRO A 122 27.10 -3.58 -6.15
N GLN A 123 27.25 -3.18 -7.42
CA GLN A 123 27.17 -1.77 -7.82
C GLN A 123 25.80 -1.17 -7.43
N LYS A 124 25.75 0.16 -7.26
CA LYS A 124 24.55 0.97 -6.96
C LYS A 124 23.81 0.66 -5.65
N VAL A 125 24.28 -0.32 -4.87
CA VAL A 125 23.71 -0.72 -3.58
C VAL A 125 24.70 -0.44 -2.47
N ALA A 126 24.19 -0.10 -1.29
CA ALA A 126 25.00 0.16 -0.13
C ALA A 126 25.77 -1.10 0.31
N ALA A 127 27.06 -0.94 0.57
CA ALA A 127 27.93 -1.97 1.10
C ALA A 127 28.16 -1.74 2.59
N THR A 128 27.87 -2.75 3.41
CA THR A 128 28.11 -2.72 4.86
C THR A 128 29.38 -3.47 5.20
N PHE A 129 30.16 -2.89 6.11
CA PHE A 129 31.42 -3.41 6.64
C PHE A 129 31.40 -3.34 8.17
N SER A 130 31.88 -4.38 8.83
CA SER A 130 32.07 -4.36 10.28
C SER A 130 33.36 -3.63 10.68
N TYR A 131 33.40 -3.07 11.89
CA TYR A 131 34.65 -2.58 12.49
C TYR A 131 35.78 -3.63 12.41
N SER A 132 35.47 -4.88 12.73
CA SER A 132 36.46 -5.98 12.71
C SER A 132 37.02 -6.27 11.33
N GLU A 133 36.22 -6.14 10.26
CA GLU A 133 36.72 -6.29 8.88
C GLU A 133 37.71 -5.17 8.53
N LEU A 134 37.37 -3.92 8.84
CA LEU A 134 38.23 -2.76 8.58
C LEU A 134 39.53 -2.83 9.37
N GLN A 135 39.46 -3.20 10.65
CA GLN A 135 40.62 -3.36 11.53
C GLN A 135 41.53 -4.50 11.04
N THR A 136 40.97 -5.67 10.77
CA THR A 136 41.74 -6.85 10.34
C THR A 136 42.39 -6.62 8.98
N ALA A 137 41.66 -6.04 8.02
CA ALA A 137 42.19 -5.80 6.67
C ALA A 137 43.31 -4.77 6.66
N SER A 138 43.24 -3.75 7.52
CA SER A 138 44.28 -2.71 7.63
C SER A 138 45.45 -3.12 8.52
N GLY A 139 45.24 -4.10 9.40
CA GLY A 139 46.17 -4.41 10.49
C GLY A 139 46.25 -3.29 11.53
N ALA A 140 45.18 -2.50 11.69
CA ALA A 140 45.13 -1.43 12.67
C ALA A 140 45.24 -1.99 14.09
N ALA A 141 46.19 -1.49 14.86
CA ALA A 141 46.46 -1.92 16.23
C ALA A 141 46.85 -0.73 17.11
N LEU A 142 46.57 -0.83 18.42
CA LEU A 142 47.05 0.13 19.41
C LEU A 142 48.58 0.14 19.45
N GLY A 143 49.15 1.28 19.82
CA GLY A 143 50.59 1.41 20.02
C GLY A 143 51.08 0.46 21.11
N ALA A 144 52.33 0.00 20.97
CA ALA A 144 52.94 -0.87 21.98
C ALA A 144 52.90 -0.17 23.35
N GLY A 145 52.23 -0.81 24.30
CA GLY A 145 52.06 -0.29 25.65
C GLY A 145 50.67 0.25 26.01
N ASN A 146 49.74 0.30 25.06
CA ASN A 146 48.36 0.75 25.27
C ASN A 146 47.39 -0.44 25.34
N ALA A 147 47.83 -1.57 25.94
CA ALA A 147 47.00 -2.77 26.01
C ALA A 147 45.81 -2.53 26.94
N GLY A 148 44.59 -2.62 26.39
CA GLY A 148 43.34 -2.38 27.13
C GLY A 148 42.65 -1.06 26.79
N ASP A 149 43.31 -0.16 26.05
CA ASP A 149 42.68 1.03 25.49
C ASP A 149 41.75 0.66 24.31
N THR A 150 40.88 1.58 23.90
CA THR A 150 39.91 1.41 22.82
C THR A 150 40.49 1.97 21.53
N LEU A 151 40.73 1.09 20.56
CA LEU A 151 41.06 1.49 19.20
C LEU A 151 39.78 1.90 18.45
N ALA A 152 39.68 3.16 18.05
CA ALA A 152 38.68 3.62 17.10
C ALA A 152 39.30 3.77 15.70
N LEU A 153 38.47 3.75 14.66
CA LEU A 153 38.85 4.17 13.31
C LEU A 153 38.20 5.51 13.01
N ARG A 154 38.99 6.58 12.94
CA ARG A 154 38.48 7.92 12.63
C ARG A 154 38.37 8.09 11.11
N ILE A 155 37.21 8.49 10.61
CA ILE A 155 37.02 8.75 9.18
C ILE A 155 37.66 10.09 8.83
N GLU A 156 38.56 10.06 7.84
CA GLU A 156 39.35 11.22 7.41
C GLU A 156 38.77 11.86 6.15
N SER A 157 38.26 11.04 5.22
CA SER A 157 37.61 11.54 4.01
C SER A 157 36.63 10.53 3.42
N ILE A 158 35.65 11.02 2.67
CA ILE A 158 34.67 10.21 1.94
C ILE A 158 34.75 10.60 0.46
N THR A 159 34.66 9.63 -0.45
CA THR A 159 34.66 9.90 -1.88
C THR A 159 33.48 10.80 -2.27
N PRO A 160 33.69 11.92 -2.99
CA PRO A 160 32.61 12.83 -3.38
C PRO A 160 31.46 12.13 -4.12
N GLY A 161 30.22 12.51 -3.79
CA GLY A 161 29.01 11.94 -4.38
C GLY A 161 28.55 10.62 -3.75
N THR A 162 29.30 10.05 -2.81
CA THR A 162 28.92 8.86 -2.04
C THR A 162 28.38 9.24 -0.67
N THR A 163 27.72 8.32 0.03
CA THR A 163 27.32 8.50 1.43
C THR A 163 27.98 7.45 2.31
N LEU A 164 28.29 7.82 3.55
CA LEU A 164 28.81 6.93 4.57
C LEU A 164 27.95 7.05 5.82
N GLN A 165 27.47 5.95 6.35
CA GLN A 165 26.71 5.89 7.59
C GLN A 165 27.41 4.98 8.58
N ILE A 166 27.36 5.34 9.86
CA ILE A 166 27.89 4.54 10.97
C ILE A 166 26.69 4.15 11.84
N THR A 167 26.53 2.86 12.06
CA THR A 167 25.56 2.31 13.00
C THR A 167 26.27 1.88 14.26
N HIS A 168 26.00 2.59 15.36
CA HIS A 168 26.53 2.31 16.69
C HIS A 168 25.35 1.95 17.60
N LEU A 169 25.40 0.77 18.23
CA LEU A 169 24.35 0.29 19.14
C LEU A 169 22.92 0.38 18.57
N GLY A 170 22.78 0.11 17.26
CA GLY A 170 21.49 0.15 16.55
C GLY A 170 21.05 1.56 16.09
N VAL A 171 21.81 2.62 16.39
CA VAL A 171 21.55 3.98 15.93
C VAL A 171 22.41 4.29 14.71
N THR A 172 21.77 4.58 13.58
CA THR A 172 22.46 4.92 12.32
C THR A 172 22.56 6.43 12.15
N SER A 173 23.77 6.92 11.88
CA SER A 173 24.05 8.33 11.60
C SER A 173 24.86 8.48 10.32
N THR A 174 24.52 9.49 9.50
CA THR A 174 25.28 9.81 8.29
C THR A 174 26.48 10.67 8.65
N VAL A 175 27.66 10.32 8.13
CA VAL A 175 28.89 11.10 8.31
C VAL A 175 28.82 12.35 7.43
N THR A 176 28.91 13.53 8.07
CA THR A 176 28.78 14.83 7.41
C THR A 176 30.13 15.50 7.19
N PRO A 177 30.25 16.43 6.23
CA PRO A 177 31.46 17.25 6.07
C PRO A 177 31.86 18.01 7.34
N ALA A 178 30.90 18.42 8.15
CA ALA A 178 31.15 19.09 9.43
C ALA A 178 31.83 18.14 10.45
N GLN A 179 31.41 16.87 10.51
CA GLN A 179 32.05 15.88 11.37
C GLN A 179 33.45 15.51 10.90
N LEU A 180 33.70 15.47 9.58
CA LEU A 180 35.04 15.27 9.03
C LEU A 180 35.96 16.46 9.37
N ALA A 181 35.47 17.69 9.17
CA ALA A 181 36.23 18.90 9.49
C ALA A 181 36.52 19.04 11.00
N ALA A 182 35.59 18.61 11.84
CA ALA A 182 35.74 18.58 13.29
C ALA A 182 36.48 17.34 13.81
N GLN A 183 36.80 16.37 12.95
CA GLN A 183 37.44 15.10 13.30
C GLN A 183 36.65 14.30 14.36
N THR A 184 35.32 14.26 14.23
CA THR A 184 34.40 13.63 15.20
C THR A 184 33.68 12.39 14.67
N ALA A 185 34.07 11.88 13.50
CA ALA A 185 33.49 10.67 12.91
C ALA A 185 34.32 9.43 13.26
N PHE A 186 33.85 8.59 14.17
CA PHE A 186 34.54 7.40 14.65
C PHE A 186 33.74 6.12 14.41
N VAL A 187 34.44 5.05 14.04
CA VAL A 187 33.94 3.68 14.02
C VAL A 187 34.55 2.96 15.23
N LEU A 188 33.70 2.56 16.16
CA LEU A 188 34.08 1.89 17.41
C LEU A 188 33.95 0.37 17.31
N PRO A 189 34.58 -0.40 18.21
CA PRO A 189 34.35 -1.83 18.30
C PRO A 189 32.86 -2.18 18.42
N GLY A 190 32.38 -3.02 17.51
CA GLY A 190 30.96 -3.40 17.42
C GLY A 190 30.14 -2.61 16.38
N ASP A 191 30.71 -1.55 15.80
CA ASP A 191 30.03 -0.74 14.79
C ASP A 191 30.00 -1.42 13.42
N THR A 192 29.01 -1.00 12.63
CA THR A 192 28.98 -1.25 11.19
C THR A 192 28.98 0.05 10.42
N VAL A 193 29.70 0.07 9.31
CA VAL A 193 29.81 1.18 8.37
C VAL A 193 29.10 0.80 7.09
N THR A 194 28.12 1.61 6.67
CA THR A 194 27.38 1.42 5.42
C THR A 194 27.77 2.52 4.44
N TRP A 195 28.42 2.14 3.34
CA TRP A 195 28.83 3.06 2.28
C TRP A 195 27.96 2.87 1.05
N THR A 196 27.41 3.95 0.50
CA THR A 196 26.61 3.91 -0.73
C THR A 196 27.39 4.51 -1.89
N PRO A 197 27.70 3.73 -2.95
CA PRO A 197 28.42 4.23 -4.13
C PRO A 197 27.58 5.21 -4.96
N THR A 198 28.22 5.92 -5.90
CA THR A 198 27.49 6.68 -6.92
C THR A 198 26.81 5.73 -7.92
N LEU A 199 25.74 6.19 -8.58
CA LEU A 199 25.02 5.38 -9.57
C LEU A 199 25.87 4.97 -10.78
N ALA A 200 26.98 5.69 -11.04
CA ALA A 200 27.88 5.44 -12.16
C ALA A 200 29.13 4.63 -11.78
N ALA A 201 29.37 4.36 -10.50
CA ALA A 201 30.58 3.69 -10.04
C ALA A 201 30.57 2.20 -10.43
N THR A 202 31.69 1.72 -11.00
CA THR A 202 31.90 0.32 -11.40
C THR A 202 33.35 -0.08 -11.11
N GLY A 203 33.60 -1.38 -10.95
CA GLY A 203 34.93 -1.91 -10.66
C GLY A 203 35.51 -1.42 -9.35
N ASN A 204 36.83 -1.42 -9.23
CA ASN A 204 37.51 -1.02 -8.00
C ASN A 204 37.37 0.50 -7.75
N THR A 205 36.57 0.85 -6.75
CA THR A 205 36.19 2.24 -6.43
C THR A 205 36.69 2.60 -5.03
N ALA A 206 37.36 3.75 -4.90
CA ALA A 206 37.71 4.33 -3.60
C ALA A 206 36.43 4.75 -2.86
N ALA A 207 36.26 4.32 -1.62
CA ALA A 207 35.07 4.58 -0.82
C ALA A 207 35.30 5.72 0.19
N PHE A 208 36.26 5.53 1.10
CA PHE A 208 36.61 6.49 2.15
C PHE A 208 38.03 6.20 2.67
N THR A 209 38.59 7.12 3.44
CA THR A 209 39.83 6.92 4.18
C THR A 209 39.60 7.01 5.68
N PHE A 210 40.39 6.28 6.47
CA PHE A 210 40.35 6.36 7.93
C PHE A 210 41.76 6.32 8.52
N SER A 211 41.91 6.75 9.77
CA SER A 211 43.12 6.60 10.56
C SER A 211 42.82 5.85 11.87
N PRO A 212 43.75 5.04 12.40
CA PRO A 212 43.58 4.43 13.72
C PRO A 212 43.74 5.50 14.82
N PHE A 213 42.88 5.44 15.83
CA PHE A 213 42.78 6.42 16.90
C PHE A 213 42.69 5.75 18.27
N ASP A 214 43.52 6.16 19.21
CA ASP A 214 43.44 5.75 20.61
C ASP A 214 42.54 6.75 21.37
N VAL A 215 41.36 6.28 21.78
CA VAL A 215 40.32 7.15 22.36
C VAL A 215 40.72 7.68 23.74
N GLU A 216 41.36 6.84 24.55
CA GLU A 216 41.73 7.13 25.92
C GLU A 216 42.94 8.08 25.99
N LYS A 217 43.86 8.00 25.03
CA LYS A 217 45.05 8.86 24.95
C LYS A 217 44.90 10.04 23.99
N ASN A 218 43.81 10.10 23.23
CA ASN A 218 43.56 11.11 22.19
C ASN A 218 44.75 11.20 21.21
N LEU A 219 45.14 10.04 20.67
CA LEU A 219 46.38 9.88 19.88
C LEU A 219 46.11 9.25 18.52
N ASP A 220 46.58 9.92 17.47
CA ASP A 220 46.44 9.49 16.07
C ASP A 220 47.59 8.59 15.63
N GLY A 221 47.31 7.57 14.80
CA GLY A 221 48.36 6.79 14.13
C GLY A 221 49.04 7.47 12.94
N PHE A 222 48.67 8.73 12.65
CA PHE A 222 49.20 9.60 11.58
C PHE A 222 49.17 9.03 10.14
N THR A 223 48.65 7.82 9.93
CA THR A 223 48.64 7.13 8.64
C THR A 223 47.21 6.85 8.19
N ASN A 224 46.83 7.42 7.04
CA ASN A 224 45.51 7.20 6.46
C ASN A 224 45.49 5.88 5.66
N VAL A 225 44.44 5.10 5.86
CA VAL A 225 44.15 3.87 5.15
C VAL A 225 43.06 4.15 4.11
N LEU A 226 43.37 3.89 2.83
CA LEU A 226 42.40 3.96 1.75
C LEU A 226 41.55 2.68 1.69
N THR A 227 40.23 2.83 1.73
CA THR A 227 39.29 1.72 1.56
C THR A 227 38.79 1.68 0.12
N ASN A 228 39.10 0.58 -0.57
CA ASN A 228 38.60 0.29 -1.91
C ASN A 228 37.56 -0.84 -1.88
N VAL A 229 36.54 -0.69 -2.72
CA VAL A 229 35.45 -1.64 -2.88
C VAL A 229 35.34 -2.02 -4.36
N ASN A 230 35.33 -3.31 -4.68
CA ASN A 230 35.18 -3.75 -6.06
C ASN A 230 33.70 -3.88 -6.41
N LEU A 231 33.14 -2.89 -7.10
CA LEU A 231 31.74 -2.89 -7.51
C LEU A 231 31.54 -3.72 -8.77
N VAL A 232 30.69 -4.74 -8.68
CA VAL A 232 30.38 -5.64 -9.79
C VAL A 232 28.88 -5.62 -10.11
N ASN A 233 28.56 -5.71 -11.40
CA ASN A 233 27.21 -6.02 -11.84
C ASN A 233 26.90 -7.49 -11.50
N GLN A 234 25.73 -7.73 -10.92
CA GLN A 234 25.22 -9.05 -10.60
C GLN A 234 23.97 -9.30 -11.42
N ALA A 235 23.80 -10.52 -11.90
CA ALA A 235 22.62 -10.85 -12.68
C ALA A 235 21.36 -10.70 -11.83
N PRO A 236 20.22 -10.29 -12.43
CA PRO A 236 18.93 -10.39 -11.79
C PRO A 236 18.62 -11.81 -11.32
N THR A 237 17.74 -11.91 -10.35
CA THR A 237 17.14 -13.16 -9.89
C THR A 237 15.71 -13.26 -10.38
N LEU A 238 15.30 -14.44 -10.82
CA LEU A 238 13.93 -14.81 -11.15
C LEU A 238 13.83 -16.33 -11.03
N SER A 239 12.93 -16.83 -10.18
CA SER A 239 12.74 -18.26 -9.98
C SER A 239 11.29 -18.72 -10.08
N SER A 240 10.32 -17.82 -9.91
CA SER A 240 8.91 -18.16 -9.94
C SER A 240 8.04 -16.99 -10.41
N ILE A 241 6.96 -17.33 -11.11
CA ILE A 241 5.90 -16.40 -11.48
C ILE A 241 4.58 -17.06 -11.07
N ASN A 242 3.80 -16.38 -10.23
CA ASN A 242 2.47 -16.81 -9.85
C ASN A 242 1.56 -16.87 -11.09
N THR A 243 0.60 -17.79 -11.08
CA THR A 243 -0.36 -17.89 -12.19
C THR A 243 -1.12 -16.57 -12.32
N LEU A 244 -1.09 -15.99 -13.52
CA LEU A 244 -1.77 -14.72 -13.80
C LEU A 244 -3.29 -14.91 -13.73
N VAL A 245 -4.00 -13.78 -13.55
CA VAL A 245 -5.46 -13.74 -13.41
C VAL A 245 -6.19 -14.33 -14.62
N GLN A 246 -7.50 -14.48 -14.48
CA GLN A 246 -8.34 -15.20 -15.43
C GLN A 246 -8.44 -14.51 -16.79
N ALA A 247 -7.98 -15.21 -17.83
CA ALA A 247 -8.25 -14.94 -19.24
C ALA A 247 -9.45 -15.77 -19.73
N ASP A 248 -10.03 -15.37 -20.87
CA ASP A 248 -11.08 -16.12 -21.55
C ASP A 248 -10.53 -16.85 -22.77
N ALA A 249 -10.95 -18.10 -22.96
CA ALA A 249 -10.60 -18.87 -24.14
C ALA A 249 -10.89 -18.08 -25.43
N GLN A 250 -9.93 -18.12 -26.37
CA GLN A 250 -10.00 -17.44 -27.68
C GLN A 250 -10.15 -15.91 -27.62
N THR A 251 -9.99 -15.28 -26.46
CA THR A 251 -10.11 -13.83 -26.29
C THR A 251 -8.74 -13.21 -25.97
N PRO A 252 -8.37 -12.07 -26.58
CA PRO A 252 -7.14 -11.38 -26.22
C PRO A 252 -7.09 -11.01 -24.74
N PHE A 253 -6.02 -11.41 -24.06
CA PHE A 253 -5.76 -11.10 -22.66
C PHE A 253 -4.55 -10.16 -22.54
N ASN A 254 -4.79 -8.97 -21.98
CA ASN A 254 -3.76 -7.94 -21.84
C ASN A 254 -2.98 -8.13 -20.54
N ILE A 255 -1.65 -8.19 -20.67
CA ILE A 255 -0.71 -8.34 -19.57
C ILE A 255 0.19 -7.11 -19.57
N ASN A 256 -0.08 -6.16 -18.67
CA ASN A 256 0.78 -5.00 -18.51
C ASN A 256 2.03 -5.32 -17.66
N TYR A 257 3.04 -4.47 -17.75
CA TYR A 257 4.33 -4.70 -17.08
C TYR A 257 4.19 -4.88 -15.55
N PRO A 258 3.43 -4.03 -14.81
CA PRO A 258 3.22 -4.22 -13.38
C PRO A 258 2.54 -5.55 -13.02
N MET A 259 1.61 -6.05 -13.84
CA MET A 259 0.94 -7.33 -13.58
C MET A 259 1.92 -8.50 -13.63
N LEU A 260 2.82 -8.54 -14.62
CA LEU A 260 3.82 -9.60 -14.69
C LEU A 260 4.89 -9.46 -13.61
N LEU A 261 5.39 -8.24 -13.38
CA LEU A 261 6.39 -7.98 -12.35
C LEU A 261 5.84 -8.33 -10.95
N GLY A 262 4.62 -7.89 -10.62
CA GLY A 262 3.96 -8.16 -9.35
C GLY A 262 3.56 -9.62 -9.14
N ALA A 263 3.41 -10.40 -10.22
CA ALA A 263 3.24 -11.85 -10.14
C ALA A 263 4.58 -12.60 -9.99
N SER A 264 5.71 -11.96 -10.28
CA SER A 264 7.04 -12.56 -10.25
C SER A 264 7.76 -12.28 -8.93
N ASN A 265 8.80 -13.07 -8.65
CA ASN A 265 9.80 -12.73 -7.63
C ASN A 265 11.06 -12.10 -8.25
N ALA A 266 10.93 -11.45 -9.41
CA ALA A 266 12.07 -10.86 -10.09
C ALA A 266 12.67 -9.73 -9.25
N ALA A 267 13.97 -9.79 -8.98
CA ALA A 267 14.69 -8.79 -8.22
C ALA A 267 16.12 -8.64 -8.74
N ASP A 268 16.60 -7.41 -8.78
CA ASP A 268 17.97 -7.11 -9.18
C ASP A 268 18.84 -6.77 -7.96
N PRO A 269 19.96 -7.48 -7.72
CA PRO A 269 20.85 -7.19 -6.59
C PRO A 269 21.54 -5.83 -6.67
N ASN A 270 21.55 -5.16 -7.84
CA ASN A 270 22.07 -3.82 -8.03
C ASN A 270 20.98 -2.74 -7.96
N GLY A 271 19.71 -3.12 -7.83
CA GLY A 271 18.57 -2.20 -7.86
C GLY A 271 18.28 -1.63 -9.25
N ASP A 272 18.79 -2.27 -10.31
CA ASP A 272 18.58 -1.84 -11.68
C ASP A 272 17.14 -2.09 -12.15
N VAL A 273 16.70 -1.25 -13.11
CA VAL A 273 15.37 -1.39 -13.70
C VAL A 273 15.31 -2.69 -14.49
N LEU A 274 14.43 -3.58 -14.05
CA LEU A 274 14.22 -4.84 -14.72
C LEU A 274 13.47 -4.69 -16.04
N THR A 275 13.79 -5.59 -16.96
CA THR A 275 13.01 -5.87 -18.17
C THR A 275 12.88 -7.39 -18.32
N PHE A 276 11.89 -7.86 -19.07
CA PHE A 276 11.70 -9.28 -19.34
C PHE A 276 12.03 -9.60 -20.80
N GLY A 277 12.94 -10.54 -21.03
CA GLY A 277 13.19 -11.14 -22.33
C GLY A 277 12.42 -12.46 -22.50
N PHE A 278 12.30 -12.92 -23.74
CA PHE A 278 11.56 -14.14 -24.09
C PHE A 278 12.49 -15.22 -24.63
N ASN A 279 12.34 -16.44 -24.11
CA ASN A 279 12.97 -17.62 -24.69
C ASN A 279 12.18 -18.15 -25.89
N ALA A 280 12.81 -19.06 -26.65
CA ALA A 280 12.11 -19.82 -27.67
C ALA A 280 10.87 -20.49 -27.08
N PHE A 281 9.71 -20.31 -27.72
CA PHE A 281 8.47 -20.91 -27.27
C PHE A 281 8.50 -22.43 -27.52
N SER A 282 8.18 -23.21 -26.50
CA SER A 282 8.03 -24.65 -26.64
C SER A 282 6.83 -25.00 -27.54
N PRO A 283 6.79 -26.21 -28.15
CA PRO A 283 5.63 -26.65 -28.92
C PRO A 283 4.31 -26.58 -28.13
N ALA A 284 4.35 -26.84 -26.82
CA ALA A 284 3.20 -26.73 -25.94
C ALA A 284 2.72 -25.27 -25.79
N GLN A 285 3.64 -24.32 -25.60
CA GLN A 285 3.30 -22.90 -25.51
C GLN A 285 2.67 -22.38 -26.81
N THR A 286 3.26 -22.73 -27.97
CA THR A 286 2.68 -22.37 -29.27
C THR A 286 1.36 -23.09 -29.57
N ALA A 287 1.14 -24.29 -29.04
CA ALA A 287 -0.15 -24.98 -29.11
C ALA A 287 -1.22 -24.34 -28.22
N ASN A 288 -0.81 -23.69 -27.12
CA ASN A 288 -1.72 -23.07 -26.16
C ASN A 288 -2.18 -21.66 -26.56
N GLY A 289 -1.37 -20.87 -27.27
CA GLY A 289 -1.76 -19.51 -27.65
C GLY A 289 -0.78 -18.78 -28.55
N THR A 290 -1.08 -17.51 -28.84
CA THR A 290 -0.19 -16.57 -29.54
C THR A 290 0.13 -15.39 -28.63
N LEU A 291 1.32 -14.79 -28.80
CA LEU A 291 1.79 -13.67 -27.98
C LEU A 291 2.21 -12.49 -28.86
N GLN A 292 1.67 -11.33 -28.56
CA GLN A 292 2.00 -10.05 -29.18
C GLN A 292 2.38 -9.03 -28.11
N ILE A 293 3.01 -7.93 -28.53
CA ILE A 293 3.41 -6.82 -27.68
C ILE A 293 2.99 -5.49 -28.34
N VAL A 294 2.46 -4.58 -27.52
CA VAL A 294 2.30 -3.16 -27.84
C VAL A 294 3.36 -2.41 -27.05
N LYS A 295 4.21 -1.67 -27.76
CA LYS A 295 5.27 -0.88 -27.14
C LYS A 295 4.74 0.43 -26.59
N SER A 296 5.29 0.87 -25.47
CA SER A 296 4.97 2.19 -24.89
C SER A 296 5.10 3.28 -25.97
N GLY A 297 4.08 4.14 -26.08
CA GLY A 297 4.01 5.18 -27.11
C GLY A 297 3.58 4.70 -28.50
N THR A 298 3.25 3.43 -28.68
CA THR A 298 2.71 2.87 -29.94
C THR A 298 1.30 2.30 -29.74
N VAL A 299 0.56 2.11 -30.84
CA VAL A 299 -0.80 1.54 -30.82
C VAL A 299 -0.89 0.18 -31.50
N ASN A 300 0.14 -0.21 -32.26
CA ASN A 300 0.10 -1.44 -33.06
C ASN A 300 0.72 -2.60 -32.28
N ALA A 301 -0.02 -3.70 -32.20
CA ALA A 301 0.50 -4.96 -31.65
C ALA A 301 1.37 -5.67 -32.69
N VAL A 302 2.57 -6.09 -32.27
CA VAL A 302 3.49 -6.89 -33.09
C VAL A 302 3.76 -8.23 -32.43
N ALA A 303 4.01 -9.28 -33.21
CA ALA A 303 4.32 -10.60 -32.66
C ALA A 303 5.60 -10.56 -31.81
N VAL A 304 5.57 -11.22 -30.66
CA VAL A 304 6.78 -11.38 -29.84
C VAL A 304 7.76 -12.29 -30.58
N THR A 305 8.97 -11.78 -30.81
CA THR A 305 10.10 -12.53 -31.37
C THR A 305 11.05 -12.92 -30.24
N PRO A 306 11.13 -14.20 -29.87
CA PRO A 306 12.09 -14.68 -28.88
C PRO A 306 13.53 -14.23 -29.14
N GLY A 307 14.27 -13.94 -28.07
CA GLY A 307 15.66 -13.50 -28.12
C GLY A 307 15.88 -12.03 -28.52
N THR A 308 14.89 -11.35 -29.10
CA THR A 308 15.02 -9.93 -29.50
C THR A 308 13.97 -9.01 -28.90
N THR A 309 12.77 -9.53 -28.65
CA THR A 309 11.72 -8.75 -27.99
C THR A 309 12.02 -8.61 -26.51
N VAL A 310 12.00 -7.37 -26.03
CA VAL A 310 12.11 -7.01 -24.61
C VAL A 310 10.75 -6.50 -24.16
N PHE A 311 10.32 -6.82 -22.94
CA PHE A 311 9.13 -6.31 -22.30
C PHE A 311 9.53 -5.41 -21.14
N ALA A 312 9.30 -4.10 -21.28
CA ALA A 312 9.79 -3.06 -20.39
C ALA A 312 8.65 -2.26 -19.75
N PRO A 313 8.91 -1.43 -18.72
CA PRO A 313 7.90 -0.55 -18.14
C PRO A 313 7.15 0.28 -19.19
N GLY A 314 5.81 0.25 -19.14
CA GLY A 314 4.91 0.93 -20.08
C GLY A 314 4.47 0.09 -21.28
N ASP A 315 5.10 -1.06 -21.55
CA ASP A 315 4.64 -1.99 -22.59
C ASP A 315 3.41 -2.79 -22.12
N THR A 316 2.68 -3.36 -23.09
CA THR A 316 1.58 -4.33 -22.83
C THR A 316 1.75 -5.55 -23.72
N LEU A 317 1.75 -6.75 -23.13
CA LEU A 317 1.63 -8.00 -23.88
C LEU A 317 0.15 -8.33 -24.12
N ILE A 318 -0.12 -8.95 -25.26
CA ILE A 318 -1.44 -9.48 -25.61
C ILE A 318 -1.27 -10.97 -25.86
N TRP A 319 -1.82 -11.79 -24.98
CA TRP A 319 -1.81 -13.24 -25.14
C TRP A 319 -3.22 -13.72 -25.51
N THR A 320 -3.34 -14.49 -26.58
CA THR A 320 -4.62 -15.04 -27.03
C THR A 320 -4.56 -16.57 -26.99
N PRO A 321 -5.36 -17.24 -26.14
CA PRO A 321 -5.43 -18.69 -26.12
C PRO A 321 -5.95 -19.23 -27.45
N LYS A 322 -5.41 -20.37 -27.91
CA LYS A 322 -5.94 -21.07 -29.09
C LYS A 322 -7.30 -21.75 -28.79
N PRO A 323 -8.09 -22.08 -29.83
CA PRO A 323 -9.35 -22.81 -29.65
C PRO A 323 -9.18 -24.10 -28.85
N GLY A 324 -10.09 -24.34 -27.90
CA GLY A 324 -10.09 -25.53 -27.04
C GLY A 324 -9.16 -25.48 -25.81
N ILE A 325 -8.39 -24.40 -25.64
CA ILE A 325 -7.47 -24.25 -24.50
C ILE A 325 -8.19 -23.61 -23.30
N ALA A 326 -8.23 -24.33 -22.18
CA ALA A 326 -8.78 -23.87 -20.91
C ALA A 326 -8.10 -24.60 -19.73
N GLY A 327 -8.15 -24.02 -18.53
CA GLY A 327 -7.63 -24.65 -17.31
C GLY A 327 -7.12 -23.65 -16.27
N ASN A 328 -6.83 -24.14 -15.06
CA ASN A 328 -6.35 -23.30 -13.96
C ASN A 328 -4.87 -22.94 -14.06
N SER A 329 -4.11 -23.58 -14.94
CA SER A 329 -2.69 -23.30 -15.16
C SER A 329 -2.31 -23.70 -16.58
N VAL A 330 -2.46 -22.76 -17.52
CA VAL A 330 -2.08 -22.96 -18.93
C VAL A 330 -0.69 -22.38 -19.14
N ASN A 331 0.24 -23.21 -19.63
CA ASN A 331 1.60 -22.79 -19.96
C ASN A 331 1.56 -21.83 -21.16
N ALA A 332 1.66 -20.53 -20.90
CA ALA A 332 1.50 -19.50 -21.92
C ALA A 332 2.82 -19.22 -22.66
N PHE A 333 3.85 -18.79 -21.92
CA PHE A 333 5.19 -18.47 -22.44
C PHE A 333 6.23 -18.47 -21.31
N THR A 334 7.51 -18.37 -21.65
CA THR A 334 8.63 -18.30 -20.68
C THR A 334 9.39 -17.00 -20.84
N VAL A 335 9.79 -16.42 -19.71
CA VAL A 335 10.58 -15.18 -19.65
C VAL A 335 11.81 -15.34 -18.79
N PHE A 336 12.79 -14.46 -18.98
CA PHE A 336 13.89 -14.19 -18.03
C PHE A 336 13.90 -12.71 -17.71
N ALA A 337 14.27 -12.34 -16.48
CA ALA A 337 14.55 -10.96 -16.11
C ALA A 337 15.97 -10.54 -16.57
N SER A 338 16.11 -9.28 -16.98
CA SER A 338 17.35 -8.64 -17.46
C SER A 338 17.47 -7.23 -16.89
N ASP A 339 18.67 -6.86 -16.45
CA ASP A 339 19.07 -5.50 -16.03
C ASP A 339 19.65 -4.67 -17.20
N GLY A 340 19.69 -5.26 -18.40
CA GLY A 340 20.31 -4.67 -19.60
C GLY A 340 21.75 -5.12 -19.88
N LEU A 341 22.42 -5.78 -18.92
CA LEU A 341 23.79 -6.28 -19.03
C LEU A 341 23.86 -7.81 -18.84
N LEU A 342 23.16 -8.33 -17.85
CA LEU A 342 23.08 -9.73 -17.46
C LEU A 342 21.62 -10.20 -17.42
N THR A 343 21.45 -11.53 -17.41
CA THR A 343 20.13 -12.15 -17.42
C THR A 343 20.03 -13.21 -16.32
N SER A 344 18.83 -13.32 -15.77
CA SER A 344 18.46 -14.36 -14.81
C SER A 344 18.18 -15.72 -15.49
N ALA A 345 17.93 -16.74 -14.67
CA ALA A 345 17.30 -17.96 -15.14
C ALA A 345 15.86 -17.69 -15.66
N SER A 346 15.36 -18.59 -16.50
CA SER A 346 14.02 -18.45 -17.06
C SER A 346 12.93 -19.02 -16.15
N ALA A 347 11.77 -18.37 -16.14
CA ALA A 347 10.57 -18.83 -15.44
C ALA A 347 9.36 -18.95 -16.39
N GLN A 348 8.50 -19.92 -16.11
CA GLN A 348 7.27 -20.16 -16.86
C GLN A 348 6.17 -19.20 -16.39
N VAL A 349 5.52 -18.54 -17.35
CA VAL A 349 4.30 -17.76 -17.12
C VAL A 349 3.10 -18.67 -17.36
N ASN A 350 2.29 -18.87 -16.33
CA ASN A 350 1.04 -19.61 -16.41
C ASN A 350 -0.14 -18.65 -16.34
N ILE A 351 -1.20 -18.95 -17.10
CA ILE A 351 -2.42 -18.14 -17.14
C ILE A 351 -3.61 -19.04 -16.82
N LYS A 352 -4.50 -18.59 -15.95
CA LYS A 352 -5.80 -19.23 -15.74
C LYS A 352 -6.70 -18.89 -16.93
N VAL A 353 -7.23 -19.90 -17.63
CA VAL A 353 -8.08 -19.71 -18.81
C VAL A 353 -9.44 -20.33 -18.56
N ARG A 354 -10.48 -19.50 -18.61
CA ARG A 354 -11.88 -19.93 -18.51
C ARG A 354 -12.32 -20.54 -19.85
N ALA A 355 -12.94 -21.71 -19.78
CA ALA A 355 -13.52 -22.36 -20.95
C ALA A 355 -14.73 -21.56 -21.47
N LEU A 356 -14.92 -21.53 -22.79
CA LEU A 356 -16.15 -20.97 -23.37
C LEU A 356 -17.39 -21.68 -22.83
N GLY A 357 -18.49 -20.93 -22.70
CA GLY A 357 -19.75 -21.46 -22.16
C GLY A 357 -19.72 -21.79 -20.68
N THR A 358 -18.75 -21.27 -19.91
CA THR A 358 -18.78 -21.35 -18.44
C THR A 358 -19.04 -20.00 -17.77
N ALA A 359 -19.02 -18.92 -18.56
CA ALA A 359 -19.35 -17.58 -18.08
C ALA A 359 -20.87 -17.37 -17.88
N PHE A 360 -21.68 -18.08 -18.66
CA PHE A 360 -23.14 -18.00 -18.65
C PHE A 360 -23.72 -19.41 -18.55
N ASP A 361 -24.77 -19.58 -17.75
CA ASP A 361 -25.67 -20.72 -17.88
C ASP A 361 -26.94 -20.26 -18.59
N LEU A 362 -27.03 -20.58 -19.87
CA LEU A 362 -28.18 -20.28 -20.72
C LEU A 362 -29.29 -21.33 -20.61
N SER A 363 -29.09 -22.39 -19.83
CA SER A 363 -30.06 -23.47 -19.72
C SER A 363 -31.41 -22.96 -19.23
N GLY A 364 -32.48 -23.54 -19.78
CA GLY A 364 -33.85 -23.26 -19.36
C GLY A 364 -34.75 -22.74 -20.48
N PRO A 365 -35.95 -22.24 -20.10
CA PRO A 365 -36.94 -21.72 -21.03
C PRO A 365 -36.61 -20.28 -21.46
N TRP A 366 -36.99 -19.96 -22.69
CA TRP A 366 -36.80 -18.65 -23.30
C TRP A 366 -38.06 -18.23 -24.04
N VAL A 367 -38.43 -16.96 -23.97
CA VAL A 367 -39.45 -16.37 -24.85
C VAL A 367 -38.77 -15.99 -26.15
N VAL A 368 -39.30 -16.43 -27.28
CA VAL A 368 -38.78 -16.10 -28.60
C VAL A 368 -39.62 -14.98 -29.19
N GLU A 369 -38.99 -13.87 -29.52
CA GLU A 369 -39.58 -12.72 -30.20
C GLU A 369 -39.01 -12.61 -31.62
N ASN A 370 -39.79 -12.08 -32.56
CA ASN A 370 -39.28 -11.70 -33.87
C ASN A 370 -38.57 -10.34 -33.83
N GLY A 371 -37.95 -9.93 -34.94
CA GLY A 371 -37.25 -8.64 -35.02
C GLY A 371 -38.13 -7.39 -34.86
N ALA A 372 -39.45 -7.55 -34.78
CA ALA A 372 -40.39 -6.48 -34.47
C ALA A 372 -40.84 -6.50 -32.98
N GLY A 373 -40.25 -7.36 -32.14
CA GLY A 373 -40.60 -7.51 -30.72
C GLY A 373 -41.90 -8.26 -30.46
N SER A 374 -42.47 -8.94 -31.48
CA SER A 374 -43.67 -9.74 -31.31
C SER A 374 -43.32 -11.17 -30.88
N VAL A 375 -43.88 -11.59 -29.75
CA VAL A 375 -43.71 -12.93 -29.17
C VAL A 375 -44.22 -14.00 -30.13
N GLN A 376 -43.35 -14.94 -30.49
CA GLN A 376 -43.65 -16.10 -31.33
C GLN A 376 -43.99 -17.35 -30.51
N GLY A 377 -43.44 -17.46 -29.29
CA GLY A 377 -43.69 -18.58 -28.38
C GLY A 377 -42.50 -18.86 -27.47
N LEU A 378 -42.39 -20.10 -26.99
CA LEU A 378 -41.38 -20.51 -26.00
C LEU A 378 -40.33 -21.42 -26.62
N GLY A 379 -39.07 -21.00 -26.55
CA GLY A 379 -37.91 -21.83 -26.82
C GLY A 379 -37.30 -22.43 -25.55
N ARG A 380 -36.33 -23.31 -25.74
CA ARG A 380 -35.54 -23.91 -24.66
C ARG A 380 -34.09 -24.02 -25.08
N ILE A 381 -33.17 -23.77 -24.15
CA ILE A 381 -31.75 -24.06 -24.30
C ILE A 381 -31.36 -25.14 -23.30
N THR A 382 -30.56 -26.10 -23.76
CA THR A 382 -29.82 -27.04 -22.90
C THR A 382 -28.34 -26.82 -23.15
N GLN A 383 -27.57 -26.53 -22.10
CA GLN A 383 -26.14 -26.25 -22.21
C GLN A 383 -25.31 -27.37 -21.57
N ASN A 384 -24.22 -27.75 -22.23
CA ASN A 384 -23.21 -28.65 -21.69
C ASN A 384 -21.82 -28.10 -22.07
N GLY A 385 -21.22 -27.33 -21.16
CA GLY A 385 -19.99 -26.59 -21.43
C GLY A 385 -20.17 -25.60 -22.58
N ALA A 386 -19.31 -25.69 -23.58
CA ALA A 386 -19.37 -24.83 -24.77
C ALA A 386 -20.43 -25.24 -25.81
N SER A 387 -21.07 -26.41 -25.63
CA SER A 387 -22.10 -26.92 -26.54
C SER A 387 -23.50 -26.64 -26.02
N LEU A 388 -24.40 -26.34 -26.95
CA LEU A 388 -25.78 -25.94 -26.70
C LEU A 388 -26.72 -26.74 -27.60
N THR A 389 -27.90 -27.06 -27.08
CA THR A 389 -29.03 -27.53 -27.87
C THR A 389 -30.17 -26.55 -27.71
N LEU A 390 -30.53 -25.87 -28.80
CA LEU A 390 -31.64 -24.93 -28.87
C LEU A 390 -32.86 -25.69 -29.38
N VAL A 391 -34.02 -25.44 -28.78
CA VAL A 391 -35.32 -25.88 -29.32
C VAL A 391 -36.17 -24.63 -29.48
N ASN A 392 -36.57 -24.29 -30.70
CA ASN A 392 -37.40 -23.11 -30.94
C ASN A 392 -38.86 -23.34 -30.53
N PHE A 393 -39.69 -22.32 -30.66
CA PHE A 393 -41.13 -22.36 -30.35
C PHE A 393 -41.95 -23.33 -31.21
N ASN A 394 -41.42 -23.79 -32.35
CA ASN A 394 -42.02 -24.83 -33.18
C ASN A 394 -41.56 -26.25 -32.79
N GLY A 395 -40.76 -26.39 -31.74
CA GLY A 395 -40.19 -27.67 -31.30
C GLY A 395 -39.00 -28.17 -32.15
N GLN A 396 -38.46 -27.33 -33.04
CA GLN A 396 -37.32 -27.70 -33.88
C GLN A 396 -36.01 -27.53 -33.12
N GLY A 397 -35.21 -28.59 -33.08
CA GLY A 397 -33.90 -28.61 -32.43
C GLY A 397 -32.77 -28.06 -33.32
N SER A 398 -31.78 -27.43 -32.70
CA SER A 398 -30.54 -26.97 -33.33
C SER A 398 -29.36 -27.19 -32.38
N ASN A 399 -28.25 -27.70 -32.90
CA ASN A 399 -26.99 -27.67 -32.16
C ASN A 399 -26.37 -26.28 -32.30
N ALA A 400 -25.87 -25.75 -31.19
CA ALA A 400 -25.12 -24.51 -31.16
C ALA A 400 -23.84 -24.66 -30.35
N SER A 401 -22.88 -23.77 -30.56
CA SER A 401 -21.65 -23.72 -29.77
C SER A 401 -21.16 -22.29 -29.60
N PHE A 402 -20.57 -22.01 -28.45
CA PHE A 402 -19.87 -20.74 -28.22
C PHE A 402 -18.68 -20.59 -29.16
N THR A 403 -18.52 -19.42 -29.76
CA THR A 403 -17.39 -19.02 -30.61
C THR A 403 -16.58 -17.87 -30.02
N ALA A 404 -17.15 -17.15 -29.06
CA ALA A 404 -16.50 -16.16 -28.20
C ALA A 404 -17.17 -16.19 -26.81
N LEU A 405 -16.71 -15.36 -25.88
CA LEU A 405 -17.27 -15.29 -24.52
C LEU A 405 -18.81 -15.13 -24.53
N ASN A 406 -19.31 -14.17 -25.31
CA ASN A 406 -20.73 -13.80 -25.41
C ASN A 406 -21.32 -14.07 -26.81
N THR A 407 -20.70 -14.92 -27.62
CA THR A 407 -21.17 -15.24 -28.97
C THR A 407 -21.25 -16.73 -29.17
N MET A 408 -22.32 -17.17 -29.82
CA MET A 408 -22.55 -18.55 -30.20
C MET A 408 -23.09 -18.64 -31.62
N VAL A 409 -22.98 -19.82 -32.23
CA VAL A 409 -23.49 -20.09 -33.58
C VAL A 409 -24.39 -21.31 -33.53
N ALA A 410 -25.62 -21.17 -34.01
CA ALA A 410 -26.56 -22.26 -34.22
C ALA A 410 -26.39 -22.85 -35.63
N ALA A 411 -26.16 -24.16 -35.72
CA ALA A 411 -25.91 -24.85 -36.98
C ALA A 411 -27.08 -24.69 -37.97
N THR A 412 -28.31 -24.86 -37.47
CA THR A 412 -29.55 -24.67 -38.24
C THR A 412 -30.65 -24.08 -37.38
N TYR A 413 -31.08 -22.84 -37.61
CA TYR A 413 -32.11 -22.20 -36.81
C TYR A 413 -33.16 -21.56 -37.74
N ASN A 414 -34.44 -21.87 -37.53
CA ASN A 414 -35.57 -21.42 -38.38
C ASN A 414 -35.34 -21.67 -39.89
N GLY A 415 -34.69 -22.78 -40.26
CA GLY A 415 -34.37 -23.11 -41.66
C GLY A 415 -33.17 -22.37 -42.25
N GLN A 416 -32.50 -21.51 -41.48
CA GLN A 416 -31.24 -20.86 -41.86
C GLN A 416 -30.04 -21.57 -41.25
N SER A 417 -28.90 -21.58 -41.94
CA SER A 417 -27.66 -22.18 -41.45
C SER A 417 -26.76 -21.14 -40.78
N ASN A 418 -26.03 -21.54 -39.72
CA ASN A 418 -25.03 -20.72 -39.02
C ASN A 418 -25.56 -19.37 -38.49
N VAL A 419 -26.75 -19.37 -37.88
CA VAL A 419 -27.31 -18.16 -37.26
C VAL A 419 -26.50 -17.80 -36.02
N VAL A 420 -25.97 -16.58 -35.98
CA VAL A 420 -25.10 -16.11 -34.88
C VAL A 420 -25.98 -15.52 -33.79
N GLY A 421 -25.81 -15.97 -32.55
CA GLY A 421 -26.45 -15.40 -31.36
C GLY A 421 -25.44 -14.64 -30.52
N THR A 422 -25.74 -13.39 -30.19
CA THR A 422 -24.96 -12.57 -29.26
C THR A 422 -25.72 -12.46 -27.94
N ILE A 423 -25.08 -12.88 -26.86
CA ILE A 423 -25.60 -12.71 -25.50
C ILE A 423 -25.44 -11.24 -25.15
N ASP A 424 -26.55 -10.60 -24.81
CA ASP A 424 -26.58 -9.25 -24.29
C ASP A 424 -26.10 -9.28 -22.83
N THR A 425 -24.83 -8.98 -22.62
CA THR A 425 -24.23 -8.92 -21.30
C THR A 425 -24.45 -7.57 -20.61
N THR A 426 -25.23 -6.67 -21.22
CA THR A 426 -25.59 -5.35 -20.67
C THR A 426 -26.98 -5.34 -20.02
N ALA A 427 -27.60 -6.52 -19.91
CA ALA A 427 -28.80 -6.76 -19.15
C ALA A 427 -28.45 -7.69 -17.98
N SER A 428 -28.73 -7.26 -16.75
CA SER A 428 -28.36 -7.97 -15.51
C SER A 428 -28.97 -9.37 -15.37
N ASP A 429 -29.99 -9.72 -16.15
CA ASP A 429 -30.60 -11.04 -16.16
C ASP A 429 -29.81 -12.06 -17.01
N GLN A 430 -28.74 -11.64 -17.70
CA GLN A 430 -28.05 -12.42 -18.75
C GLN A 430 -29.06 -13.01 -19.75
N GLY A 431 -30.21 -12.34 -19.85
CA GLY A 431 -31.46 -12.94 -20.25
C GLY A 431 -31.85 -12.54 -21.65
N ARG A 432 -30.93 -12.01 -22.45
CA ARG A 432 -31.22 -11.68 -23.84
C ARG A 432 -30.16 -12.23 -24.77
N ILE A 433 -30.64 -12.88 -25.83
CA ILE A 433 -29.82 -13.32 -26.96
C ILE A 433 -30.38 -12.67 -28.21
N LEU A 434 -29.56 -11.89 -28.89
CA LEU A 434 -29.90 -11.30 -30.19
C LEU A 434 -29.34 -12.21 -31.29
N TRP A 435 -30.22 -12.75 -32.12
CA TRP A 435 -29.83 -13.59 -33.24
C TRP A 435 -29.69 -12.77 -34.53
N SER A 436 -28.78 -13.19 -35.40
CA SER A 436 -28.50 -12.52 -36.67
C SER A 436 -29.67 -12.55 -37.67
N ASP A 437 -30.65 -13.43 -37.46
CA ASP A 437 -31.91 -13.47 -38.22
C ASP A 437 -32.96 -12.44 -37.72
N GLY A 438 -32.59 -11.66 -36.70
CA GLY A 438 -33.44 -10.66 -36.05
C GLY A 438 -34.29 -11.22 -34.91
N THR A 439 -34.28 -12.54 -34.66
CA THR A 439 -35.00 -13.07 -33.50
C THR A 439 -34.31 -12.70 -32.19
N VAL A 440 -35.11 -12.51 -31.14
CA VAL A 440 -34.61 -12.19 -29.80
C VAL A 440 -35.11 -13.26 -28.85
N TRP A 441 -34.21 -13.84 -28.06
CA TRP A 441 -34.59 -14.75 -26.99
C TRP A 441 -34.49 -14.02 -25.67
N LEU A 442 -35.59 -13.98 -24.93
CA LEU A 442 -35.66 -13.40 -23.58
C LEU A 442 -35.78 -14.52 -22.54
N ARG A 443 -34.85 -14.59 -21.61
CA ARG A 443 -34.84 -15.57 -20.53
C ARG A 443 -35.94 -15.18 -19.56
N VAL A 444 -36.79 -16.14 -19.23
CA VAL A 444 -37.79 -15.94 -18.19
C VAL A 444 -37.28 -16.56 -16.92
N LEU A 445 -36.76 -15.73 -16.02
CA LEU A 445 -36.18 -16.17 -14.75
C LEU A 445 -37.02 -15.66 -13.57
N LEU A 446 -38.15 -16.34 -13.37
CA LEU A 446 -39.07 -16.08 -12.26
C LEU A 446 -38.78 -16.97 -11.04
N GLY A 447 -37.93 -17.98 -11.18
CA GLY A 447 -37.44 -18.75 -10.03
C GLY A 447 -36.69 -17.85 -9.04
N GLY A 448 -36.95 -18.02 -7.75
CA GLY A 448 -36.23 -17.29 -6.71
C GLY A 448 -37.07 -16.98 -5.47
N THR A 449 -36.51 -16.09 -4.65
CA THR A 449 -37.13 -15.59 -3.41
C THR A 449 -37.69 -14.20 -3.66
N TYR A 450 -38.84 -13.90 -3.06
CA TYR A 450 -39.59 -12.67 -3.27
C TYR A 450 -39.98 -12.03 -1.94
N ALA A 451 -39.88 -10.72 -1.86
CA ALA A 451 -40.54 -9.90 -0.87
C ALA A 451 -42.02 -9.77 -1.24
N VAL A 452 -42.90 -10.25 -0.38
CA VAL A 452 -44.34 -10.25 -0.63
C VAL A 452 -45.02 -9.23 0.25
N SER A 453 -45.55 -8.19 -0.38
CA SER A 453 -46.40 -7.18 0.26
C SER A 453 -47.87 -7.47 -0.01
N SER A 454 -48.71 -7.19 0.99
CA SER A 454 -50.17 -7.34 0.89
C SER A 454 -50.83 -5.98 1.19
N PRO A 455 -51.92 -5.62 0.49
CA PRO A 455 -52.64 -4.38 0.76
C PRO A 455 -53.08 -4.31 2.22
N GLY A 456 -52.77 -3.21 2.90
CA GLY A 456 -53.15 -2.99 4.30
C GLY A 456 -52.31 -3.73 5.35
N ASN A 457 -51.31 -4.53 4.95
CA ASN A 457 -50.38 -5.17 5.88
C ASN A 457 -48.98 -4.52 5.78
N PRO A 458 -48.49 -3.85 6.83
CA PRO A 458 -47.15 -3.25 6.81
C PRO A 458 -46.03 -4.30 6.84
N ASN A 459 -46.33 -5.54 7.24
CA ASN A 459 -45.34 -6.60 7.30
C ASN A 459 -45.16 -7.26 5.93
N VAL A 460 -43.92 -7.24 5.44
CA VAL A 460 -43.52 -7.93 4.21
C VAL A 460 -43.06 -9.34 4.56
N SER A 461 -43.57 -10.33 3.84
CA SER A 461 -43.24 -11.75 4.04
C SER A 461 -42.29 -12.26 2.94
N ILE A 462 -41.73 -13.46 3.11
CA ILE A 462 -40.97 -14.14 2.06
C ILE A 462 -41.91 -15.09 1.30
N GLY A 463 -41.99 -14.90 -0.01
CA GLY A 463 -42.53 -15.86 -0.95
C GLY A 463 -41.39 -16.53 -1.74
N THR A 464 -41.63 -17.73 -2.25
CA THR A 464 -40.71 -18.38 -3.19
C THR A 464 -41.44 -18.83 -4.43
N ILE A 465 -40.74 -18.75 -5.56
CA ILE A 465 -41.19 -19.30 -6.83
C ILE A 465 -40.18 -20.36 -7.22
N THR A 466 -40.66 -21.60 -7.35
CA THR A 466 -39.89 -22.68 -7.96
C THR A 466 -40.28 -22.76 -9.43
N GLN A 467 -39.30 -22.59 -10.32
CA GLN A 467 -39.52 -22.66 -11.76
C GLN A 467 -38.90 -23.94 -12.33
N ASN A 468 -39.69 -24.74 -13.05
CA ASN A 468 -39.23 -25.91 -13.79
C ASN A 468 -39.63 -25.78 -15.26
N GLY A 469 -38.73 -25.22 -16.07
CA GLY A 469 -39.09 -24.77 -17.40
C GLY A 469 -40.16 -23.67 -17.32
N VAL A 470 -41.26 -23.87 -18.04
CA VAL A 470 -42.37 -22.89 -18.06
C VAL A 470 -43.32 -23.07 -16.88
N LEU A 471 -43.24 -24.18 -16.14
CA LEU A 471 -44.06 -24.44 -14.96
C LEU A 471 -43.52 -23.68 -13.76
N LEU A 472 -44.42 -23.03 -13.02
CA LEU A 472 -44.14 -22.24 -11.83
C LEU A 472 -44.88 -22.85 -10.64
N THR A 473 -44.24 -22.88 -9.48
CA THR A 473 -44.87 -23.17 -8.18
C THR A 473 -44.62 -21.98 -7.27
N PHE A 474 -45.68 -21.28 -6.88
CA PHE A 474 -45.64 -20.14 -5.98
C PHE A 474 -45.95 -20.62 -4.58
N SER A 475 -45.16 -20.21 -3.59
CA SER A 475 -45.44 -20.51 -2.19
C SER A 475 -45.22 -19.28 -1.30
N ASN A 476 -46.15 -19.00 -0.40
CA ASN A 476 -46.04 -17.95 0.60
C ASN A 476 -46.90 -18.29 1.82
N ALA A 477 -46.34 -18.14 3.04
CA ALA A 477 -47.05 -18.29 4.32
C ALA A 477 -47.92 -19.56 4.45
N GLY A 478 -47.45 -20.69 3.93
CA GLY A 478 -48.15 -21.98 3.97
C GLY A 478 -49.17 -22.22 2.86
N ALA A 479 -49.46 -21.22 2.02
CA ALA A 479 -50.23 -21.38 0.79
C ALA A 479 -49.29 -21.69 -0.40
N SER A 480 -49.77 -22.53 -1.33
CA SER A 480 -49.05 -22.86 -2.56
C SER A 480 -50.02 -22.92 -3.75
N THR A 481 -49.59 -22.44 -4.91
CA THR A 481 -50.29 -22.67 -6.18
C THR A 481 -49.32 -22.91 -7.33
N THR A 482 -49.82 -23.37 -8.46
CA THR A 482 -49.03 -23.55 -9.69
C THR A 482 -49.38 -22.49 -10.73
N GLY A 483 -48.48 -22.24 -11.67
CA GLY A 483 -48.77 -21.45 -12.85
C GLY A 483 -47.85 -21.81 -14.00
N THR A 484 -47.98 -21.07 -15.11
CA THR A 484 -47.16 -21.23 -16.29
C THR A 484 -46.76 -19.88 -16.85
N VAL A 485 -45.53 -19.76 -17.34
CA VAL A 485 -45.10 -18.61 -18.15
C VAL A 485 -45.85 -18.62 -19.47
N GLN A 486 -46.53 -17.51 -19.80
CA GLN A 486 -47.25 -17.36 -21.07
C GLN A 486 -46.42 -16.58 -22.09
N ASN A 487 -45.82 -15.46 -21.67
CA ASN A 487 -44.96 -14.62 -22.51
C ASN A 487 -44.00 -13.80 -21.62
N SER A 488 -43.28 -12.84 -22.22
CA SER A 488 -42.26 -12.00 -21.57
C SER A 488 -42.78 -11.03 -20.49
N SER A 489 -44.09 -10.91 -20.31
CA SER A 489 -44.69 -10.04 -19.29
C SER A 489 -45.90 -10.65 -18.58
N GLN A 490 -46.26 -11.90 -18.88
CA GLN A 490 -47.47 -12.53 -18.35
C GLN A 490 -47.24 -13.97 -17.92
N ILE A 491 -47.88 -14.32 -16.81
CA ILE A 491 -47.98 -15.67 -16.27
C ILE A 491 -49.46 -16.03 -16.13
N LEU A 492 -49.76 -17.32 -16.31
CA LEU A 492 -51.07 -17.90 -16.03
C LEU A 492 -50.99 -18.63 -14.70
N VAL A 493 -51.70 -18.16 -13.69
CA VAL A 493 -51.64 -18.68 -12.32
C VAL A 493 -52.94 -19.43 -12.02
N ASN A 494 -52.85 -20.64 -11.48
CA ASN A 494 -54.00 -21.40 -11.01
C ASN A 494 -54.53 -20.74 -9.73
N THR A 495 -55.80 -20.35 -9.72
CA THR A 495 -56.43 -19.67 -8.57
C THR A 495 -57.28 -20.62 -7.72
N GLY A 496 -57.30 -21.92 -8.06
CA GLY A 496 -58.10 -22.95 -7.41
C GLY A 496 -59.43 -23.23 -8.12
N GLY A 497 -60.01 -24.41 -7.88
CA GLY A 497 -61.31 -24.80 -8.46
C GLY A 497 -61.34 -24.93 -9.98
N GLY A 498 -60.18 -25.12 -10.62
CA GLY A 498 -60.04 -25.17 -12.08
C GLY A 498 -59.93 -23.80 -12.76
N ASN A 499 -59.94 -22.70 -12.00
CA ASN A 499 -59.80 -21.36 -12.55
C ASN A 499 -58.34 -20.92 -12.68
N THR A 500 -58.09 -20.02 -13.63
CA THR A 500 -56.77 -19.40 -13.86
C THR A 500 -56.88 -17.89 -13.98
N ALA A 501 -55.90 -17.16 -13.50
CA ALA A 501 -55.75 -15.71 -13.68
C ALA A 501 -54.49 -15.40 -14.50
N ILE A 502 -54.57 -14.41 -15.38
CA ILE A 502 -53.40 -13.85 -16.05
C ILE A 502 -52.86 -12.73 -15.16
N GLU A 503 -51.64 -12.90 -14.70
CA GLU A 503 -50.93 -11.91 -13.89
C GLU A 503 -49.77 -11.35 -14.71
N THR A 504 -49.47 -10.07 -14.49
CA THR A 504 -48.36 -9.41 -15.17
C THR A 504 -47.10 -9.47 -14.32
N TYR A 505 -45.97 -9.64 -14.99
CA TYR A 505 -44.65 -9.50 -14.38
C TYR A 505 -43.79 -8.52 -15.18
N GLY A 506 -42.97 -7.77 -14.47
CA GLY A 506 -42.11 -6.71 -15.02
C GLY A 506 -41.42 -5.96 -13.89
N ASP A 507 -40.25 -5.35 -14.16
CA ASP A 507 -39.46 -4.61 -13.17
C ASP A 507 -39.16 -5.43 -11.90
N GLY A 508 -38.90 -6.73 -12.06
CA GLY A 508 -38.68 -7.65 -10.94
C GLY A 508 -39.91 -7.92 -10.07
N ARG A 509 -41.10 -7.48 -10.48
CA ARG A 509 -42.35 -7.62 -9.71
C ARG A 509 -43.37 -8.50 -10.40
N ILE A 510 -44.21 -9.16 -9.61
CA ILE A 510 -45.43 -9.85 -10.03
C ILE A 510 -46.58 -9.25 -9.23
N ASN A 511 -47.61 -8.76 -9.92
CA ASN A 511 -48.81 -8.22 -9.28
C ASN A 511 -49.97 -9.20 -9.45
N PHE A 512 -50.45 -9.77 -8.35
CA PHE A 512 -51.58 -10.71 -8.36
C PHE A 512 -52.92 -9.97 -8.25
N ALA A 513 -53.19 -9.07 -9.21
CA ALA A 513 -54.31 -8.14 -9.14
C ALA A 513 -55.66 -8.79 -9.48
N ASN A 514 -55.67 -9.90 -10.23
CA ASN A 514 -56.86 -10.42 -10.91
C ASN A 514 -57.43 -11.71 -10.27
N GLY A 515 -57.03 -12.02 -9.03
CA GLY A 515 -57.52 -13.20 -8.33
C GLY A 515 -59.01 -13.12 -7.98
N PRO A 516 -59.80 -14.20 -8.16
CA PRO A 516 -61.15 -14.27 -7.60
C PRO A 516 -61.10 -14.10 -6.07
N GLN A 517 -62.18 -13.60 -5.47
CA GLN A 517 -62.26 -13.49 -4.01
C GLN A 517 -61.97 -14.84 -3.35
N GLY A 518 -60.99 -14.86 -2.43
CA GLY A 518 -60.52 -16.08 -1.76
C GLY A 518 -59.26 -16.71 -2.37
N PHE A 519 -58.73 -16.18 -3.47
CA PHE A 519 -57.39 -16.57 -3.95
C PHE A 519 -56.33 -16.15 -2.94
N ALA A 520 -55.51 -17.11 -2.48
CA ALA A 520 -54.53 -16.89 -1.41
C ALA A 520 -53.50 -15.80 -1.70
N PHE A 521 -53.25 -15.49 -2.97
CA PHE A 521 -52.31 -14.44 -3.39
C PHE A 521 -53.01 -13.19 -3.95
N GLY A 522 -54.34 -13.13 -3.94
CA GLY A 522 -55.09 -12.00 -4.49
C GLY A 522 -54.72 -10.67 -3.82
N GLY A 523 -54.38 -9.68 -4.64
CA GLY A 523 -53.93 -8.36 -4.21
C GLY A 523 -52.46 -8.26 -3.80
N GLN A 524 -51.72 -9.36 -3.71
CA GLN A 524 -50.30 -9.33 -3.32
C GLN A 524 -49.41 -8.79 -4.44
N THR A 525 -48.34 -8.10 -4.04
CA THR A 525 -47.23 -7.75 -4.93
C THR A 525 -45.98 -8.48 -4.47
N TRP A 526 -45.39 -9.25 -5.38
CA TRP A 526 -44.18 -10.01 -5.13
C TRP A 526 -43.03 -9.29 -5.82
N SER A 527 -42.06 -8.79 -5.07
CA SER A 527 -40.85 -8.14 -5.59
C SER A 527 -39.67 -9.09 -5.43
N LYS A 528 -39.00 -9.44 -6.52
CA LYS A 528 -37.91 -10.40 -6.53
C LYS A 528 -36.75 -9.86 -5.70
N LEU A 529 -36.21 -10.71 -4.82
CA LEU A 529 -35.05 -10.41 -4.01
C LEU A 529 -33.80 -10.91 -4.74
N ASP A 530 -33.35 -10.12 -5.70
CA ASP A 530 -32.08 -10.35 -6.41
C ASP A 530 -30.99 -9.45 -5.81
N LEU A 531 -29.81 -10.03 -5.56
CA LEU A 531 -28.60 -9.29 -5.20
C LEU A 531 -27.74 -9.11 -6.45
N PRO A 532 -27.12 -7.93 -6.65
CA PRO A 532 -26.12 -7.77 -7.70
C PRO A 532 -24.99 -8.78 -7.59
N PRO A 533 -24.43 -9.23 -8.72
CA PRO A 533 -23.41 -10.26 -8.69
C PRO A 533 -22.08 -9.77 -8.12
N ASP A 534 -21.81 -8.46 -8.22
CA ASP A 534 -20.50 -7.88 -7.95
C ASP A 534 -20.57 -6.82 -6.85
N TYR A 535 -19.74 -7.03 -5.84
CA TYR A 535 -19.53 -6.12 -4.72
C TYR A 535 -18.04 -5.82 -4.56
N THR A 536 -17.72 -4.77 -3.82
CA THR A 536 -16.40 -4.52 -3.26
C THR A 536 -16.47 -4.55 -1.75
N ASN A 537 -15.46 -5.16 -1.14
CA ASN A 537 -15.28 -5.05 0.29
C ASN A 537 -14.68 -3.68 0.67
N PRO A 538 -14.54 -3.36 1.97
CA PRO A 538 -14.00 -2.07 2.41
C PRO A 538 -12.54 -1.80 1.98
N GLY A 539 -11.81 -2.83 1.53
CA GLY A 539 -10.45 -2.72 1.00
C GLY A 539 -10.38 -2.63 -0.53
N GLY A 540 -11.52 -2.41 -1.21
CA GLY A 540 -11.60 -2.29 -2.67
C GLY A 540 -11.39 -3.60 -3.44
N SER A 541 -11.32 -4.75 -2.76
CA SER A 541 -11.22 -6.05 -3.42
C SER A 541 -12.60 -6.53 -3.85
N ALA A 542 -12.67 -7.13 -5.04
CA ALA A 542 -13.91 -7.71 -5.57
C ALA A 542 -14.40 -8.87 -4.67
N THR A 543 -15.70 -8.90 -4.44
CA THR A 543 -16.46 -9.96 -3.76
C THR A 543 -17.70 -10.23 -4.60
N HIS A 544 -18.23 -11.44 -4.59
CA HIS A 544 -19.34 -11.79 -5.48
C HIS A 544 -20.50 -12.42 -4.74
N VAL A 545 -21.70 -12.21 -5.27
CA VAL A 545 -22.89 -12.98 -4.91
C VAL A 545 -23.35 -13.74 -6.14
N ILE A 546 -23.39 -15.05 -6.05
CA ILE A 546 -23.91 -15.91 -7.10
C ILE A 546 -25.32 -16.31 -6.72
N GLN A 547 -26.29 -15.82 -7.49
CA GLN A 547 -27.70 -16.15 -7.33
C GLN A 547 -28.18 -16.99 -8.52
N ASN A 548 -28.11 -18.32 -8.38
CA ASN A 548 -28.46 -19.26 -9.45
C ASN A 548 -29.97 -19.55 -9.50
N GLY A 549 -30.79 -18.53 -9.77
CA GLY A 549 -32.21 -18.65 -10.13
C GLY A 549 -33.10 -19.45 -9.17
N THR A 550 -32.63 -19.72 -7.96
CA THR A 550 -33.24 -20.54 -6.91
C THR A 550 -33.13 -19.80 -5.59
N ALA A 551 -33.80 -20.29 -4.55
CA ALA A 551 -33.74 -19.71 -3.19
C ALA A 551 -32.35 -19.77 -2.52
N THR A 552 -31.31 -20.21 -3.24
CA THR A 552 -29.94 -20.37 -2.73
C THR A 552 -29.05 -19.23 -3.21
N LEU A 553 -28.36 -18.60 -2.27
CA LEU A 553 -27.32 -17.62 -2.52
C LEU A 553 -25.97 -18.30 -2.30
N THR A 554 -24.96 -17.97 -3.10
CA THR A 554 -23.57 -18.34 -2.79
C THR A 554 -22.74 -17.06 -2.74
N PHE A 555 -22.16 -16.79 -1.59
CA PHE A 555 -21.29 -15.64 -1.37
C PHE A 555 -19.86 -16.04 -1.65
N VAL A 556 -19.13 -15.24 -2.41
CA VAL A 556 -17.72 -15.41 -2.71
C VAL A 556 -16.98 -14.23 -2.09
N ASP A 557 -16.11 -14.51 -1.12
CA ASP A 557 -15.29 -13.46 -0.51
C ASP A 557 -14.14 -13.02 -1.44
N LYS A 558 -13.38 -12.04 -0.97
CA LYS A 558 -12.24 -11.45 -1.72
C LYS A 558 -11.10 -12.43 -2.01
N PHE A 559 -11.12 -13.61 -1.40
CA PHE A 559 -10.12 -14.66 -1.54
C PHE A 559 -10.62 -15.82 -2.41
N GLY A 560 -11.83 -15.71 -2.96
CA GLY A 560 -12.49 -16.79 -3.69
C GLY A 560 -13.08 -17.88 -2.78
N GLY A 561 -13.06 -17.68 -1.46
CA GLY A 561 -13.76 -18.56 -0.51
C GLY A 561 -15.26 -18.43 -0.69
N THR A 562 -15.98 -19.54 -0.64
CA THR A 562 -17.43 -19.57 -0.89
C THR A 562 -18.20 -19.96 0.37
N SER A 563 -19.37 -19.33 0.59
CA SER A 563 -20.37 -19.81 1.55
C SER A 563 -21.76 -19.80 0.94
N PRO A 564 -22.51 -20.91 1.00
CA PRO A 564 -23.94 -20.89 0.75
C PRO A 564 -24.64 -20.01 1.77
N GLY A 565 -25.71 -19.34 1.35
CA GLY A 565 -26.59 -18.56 2.20
C GLY A 565 -28.02 -18.48 1.69
N PHE A 566 -28.89 -17.88 2.50
CA PHE A 566 -30.32 -17.77 2.23
C PHE A 566 -30.91 -16.52 2.89
N TRP A 567 -32.05 -16.06 2.38
CA TRP A 567 -32.82 -14.97 2.98
C TRP A 567 -33.58 -15.47 4.22
N THR A 568 -33.43 -14.78 5.35
CA THR A 568 -34.21 -15.01 6.57
C THR A 568 -35.37 -14.04 6.71
N SER A 569 -35.26 -12.87 6.08
CA SER A 569 -36.32 -11.87 5.89
C SER A 569 -36.05 -11.09 4.60
N PRO A 570 -36.97 -10.24 4.10
CA PRO A 570 -36.71 -9.42 2.91
C PRO A 570 -35.48 -8.50 2.96
N THR A 571 -34.90 -8.27 4.14
CA THR A 571 -33.73 -7.41 4.35
C THR A 571 -32.59 -8.13 5.07
N ARG A 572 -32.71 -9.43 5.36
CA ARG A 572 -31.72 -10.19 6.13
C ARG A 572 -31.35 -11.47 5.41
N ILE A 573 -30.06 -11.73 5.33
CA ILE A 573 -29.48 -12.97 4.83
C ILE A 573 -28.67 -13.66 5.91
N PHE A 574 -28.41 -14.95 5.72
CA PHE A 574 -27.55 -15.73 6.59
C PHE A 574 -26.63 -16.64 5.76
N THR A 575 -25.36 -16.73 6.13
CA THR A 575 -24.36 -17.60 5.50
C THR A 575 -24.08 -18.82 6.37
N THR A 576 -24.13 -19.99 5.77
CA THR A 576 -24.08 -21.28 6.49
C THR A 576 -22.67 -21.71 6.87
N LEU A 577 -21.67 -21.55 5.98
CA LEU A 577 -20.30 -21.96 6.26
C LEU A 577 -19.54 -20.92 7.08
N TRP A 578 -19.83 -19.63 6.86
CA TRP A 578 -19.24 -18.57 7.68
C TRP A 578 -19.98 -18.38 9.01
N ASN A 579 -21.25 -18.84 9.10
CA ASN A 579 -22.11 -18.68 10.27
C ASN A 579 -22.29 -17.20 10.66
N VAL A 580 -22.46 -16.33 9.65
CA VAL A 580 -22.61 -14.88 9.82
C VAL A 580 -23.92 -14.42 9.16
N GLY A 581 -24.70 -13.62 9.87
CA GLY A 581 -25.87 -12.91 9.33
C GLY A 581 -25.47 -11.61 8.64
N ALA A 582 -26.32 -11.11 7.75
CA ALA A 582 -26.11 -9.79 7.18
C ALA A 582 -27.44 -9.07 6.94
N THR A 583 -27.38 -7.74 6.91
CA THR A 583 -28.49 -6.88 6.53
C THR A 583 -28.23 -6.34 5.12
N VAL A 584 -29.20 -6.53 4.22
CA VAL A 584 -29.14 -6.04 2.84
C VAL A 584 -29.96 -4.75 2.73
N GLY A 585 -29.39 -3.72 2.11
CA GLY A 585 -30.10 -2.50 1.77
C GLY A 585 -29.18 -1.42 1.19
N ASN A 586 -29.75 -0.50 0.39
CA ASN A 586 -29.04 0.65 -0.19
C ASN A 586 -27.76 0.28 -0.96
N GLY A 587 -27.80 -0.78 -1.75
CA GLY A 587 -26.66 -1.27 -2.51
C GLY A 587 -25.52 -1.81 -1.65
N LYS A 588 -25.83 -2.29 -0.43
CA LYS A 588 -24.86 -2.84 0.50
C LYS A 588 -25.35 -4.13 1.15
N ILE A 589 -24.38 -4.94 1.54
CA ILE A 589 -24.52 -6.05 2.47
C ILE A 589 -23.68 -5.70 3.70
N ALA A 590 -24.35 -5.36 4.80
CA ALA A 590 -23.71 -5.11 6.08
C ALA A 590 -23.70 -6.40 6.90
N TRP A 591 -22.54 -7.04 7.00
CA TRP A 591 -22.35 -8.29 7.74
C TRP A 591 -22.32 -8.02 9.25
N ASP A 592 -22.84 -8.97 10.03
CA ASP A 592 -22.91 -8.87 11.49
C ASP A 592 -21.49 -8.90 12.14
N ASP A 593 -20.43 -9.21 11.38
CA ASP A 593 -19.02 -9.10 11.79
C ASP A 593 -18.42 -7.70 11.58
N GLY A 594 -19.23 -6.74 11.11
CA GLY A 594 -18.84 -5.36 10.84
C GLY A 594 -18.28 -5.12 9.44
N THR A 595 -18.05 -6.17 8.64
CA THR A 595 -17.67 -5.99 7.24
C THR A 595 -18.85 -5.46 6.41
N VAL A 596 -18.57 -4.57 5.46
CA VAL A 596 -19.60 -4.01 4.57
C VAL A 596 -19.18 -4.27 3.14
N TRP A 597 -19.98 -5.03 2.42
CA TRP A 597 -19.83 -5.17 0.98
C TRP A 597 -20.71 -4.12 0.33
N SER A 598 -20.13 -3.33 -0.54
CA SER A 598 -20.82 -2.28 -1.27
C SER A 598 -20.86 -2.64 -2.74
N GLU A 599 -21.99 -2.46 -3.39
CA GLU A 599 -22.11 -2.67 -4.83
C GLU A 599 -21.04 -1.84 -5.53
N ALA A 600 -20.18 -2.54 -6.26
CA ALA A 600 -19.20 -1.89 -7.10
C ALA A 600 -19.89 -1.61 -8.43
N LEU A 601 -20.62 -0.48 -8.50
CA LEU A 601 -21.20 -0.03 -9.75
C LEU A 601 -20.07 0.48 -10.65
N LEU A 602 -19.47 -0.42 -11.43
CA LEU A 602 -18.56 -0.10 -12.52
C LEU A 602 -19.36 0.03 -13.82
N LEU A 603 -19.98 1.18 -14.04
CA LEU A 603 -20.70 1.41 -15.29
C LEU A 603 -19.73 1.84 -16.38
N ASN A 604 -19.81 1.20 -17.53
CA ASN A 604 -19.09 1.67 -18.72
C ASN A 604 -20.09 2.26 -19.70
N GLY A 605 -19.87 3.50 -20.13
CA GLY A 605 -20.66 4.18 -21.15
C GLY A 605 -19.76 4.79 -22.22
N SER A 606 -20.33 5.25 -23.33
CA SER A 606 -19.61 5.98 -24.37
C SER A 606 -20.06 7.44 -24.42
N LYS A 607 -19.13 8.35 -24.71
CA LYS A 607 -19.46 9.74 -25.02
C LYS A 607 -19.82 9.83 -26.50
N SER A 608 -21.10 9.99 -26.83
CA SER A 608 -21.59 10.08 -28.22
C SER A 608 -21.05 8.96 -29.13
N GLY A 609 -20.98 7.72 -28.63
CA GLY A 609 -20.42 6.57 -29.37
C GLY A 609 -18.90 6.53 -29.53
N ALA A 610 -18.13 7.45 -28.91
CA ALA A 610 -16.67 7.46 -28.96
C ALA A 610 -16.04 7.29 -27.56
N GLY A 611 -15.17 6.29 -27.44
CA GLY A 611 -14.36 5.99 -26.25
C GLY A 611 -15.16 5.41 -25.07
N LYS A 612 -14.43 4.86 -24.10
CA LYS A 612 -14.97 4.23 -22.88
C LYS A 612 -14.88 5.23 -21.72
N THR A 613 -16.02 5.57 -21.15
CA THR A 613 -16.18 6.36 -19.93
C THR A 613 -16.62 5.42 -18.82
N THR A 614 -16.02 5.54 -17.64
CA THR A 614 -16.31 4.66 -16.50
C THR A 614 -16.98 5.44 -15.38
N ILE A 615 -18.03 4.92 -14.76
CA ILE A 615 -18.57 5.42 -13.49
C ILE A 615 -18.19 4.41 -12.43
N THR A 616 -17.65 4.89 -11.31
CA THR A 616 -17.45 4.10 -10.09
C THR A 616 -18.22 4.80 -8.98
N ALA A 617 -19.27 4.16 -8.45
CA ALA A 617 -19.91 4.63 -7.23
C ALA A 617 -19.33 3.83 -6.05
N THR A 618 -18.55 4.50 -5.18
CA THR A 618 -18.00 3.87 -3.98
C THR A 618 -18.59 4.56 -2.76
N PRO A 619 -19.15 3.83 -1.80
CA PRO A 619 -19.55 4.44 -0.54
C PRO A 619 -18.32 4.97 0.19
N ALA A 620 -18.26 6.29 0.34
CA ALA A 620 -17.32 6.95 1.22
C ALA A 620 -17.81 6.76 2.66
N THR A 621 -17.70 5.56 3.22
CA THR A 621 -18.02 5.33 4.64
C THR A 621 -16.78 4.88 5.37
N VAL A 622 -16.48 5.56 6.46
CA VAL A 622 -15.41 5.18 7.38
C VAL A 622 -15.96 4.12 8.34
N GLY A 623 -15.44 2.90 8.26
CA GLY A 623 -15.79 1.81 9.16
C GLY A 623 -14.96 1.85 10.44
N VAL A 624 -15.58 1.64 11.60
CA VAL A 624 -14.88 1.49 12.88
C VAL A 624 -15.14 0.09 13.43
N SER A 625 -14.08 -0.66 13.66
CA SER A 625 -14.12 -1.98 14.31
C SER A 625 -13.44 -1.91 15.67
N ASN A 626 -14.09 -2.45 16.69
CA ASN A 626 -13.59 -2.46 18.07
C ASN A 626 -12.90 -3.79 18.36
N TYR A 627 -11.77 -3.73 19.06
CA TYR A 627 -11.03 -4.91 19.49
C TYR A 627 -10.61 -4.78 20.95
N PHE A 628 -10.32 -5.92 21.59
CA PHE A 628 -9.56 -5.99 22.83
C PHE A 628 -8.12 -6.40 22.55
N ASN A 629 -7.16 -5.67 23.11
CA ASN A 629 -5.76 -6.09 23.13
C ASN A 629 -5.51 -7.17 24.22
N PRO A 630 -4.30 -7.78 24.30
CA PRO A 630 -4.03 -8.85 25.26
C PRO A 630 -4.18 -8.46 26.74
N SER A 631 -4.15 -7.15 27.04
CA SER A 631 -4.38 -6.61 28.38
C SER A 631 -5.86 -6.23 28.63
N ASN A 632 -6.77 -6.72 27.77
CA ASN A 632 -8.21 -6.44 27.82
C ASN A 632 -8.56 -4.93 27.74
N ASN A 633 -7.67 -4.13 27.16
CA ASN A 633 -7.97 -2.74 26.84
C ASN A 633 -8.59 -2.65 25.45
N MET A 634 -9.51 -1.71 25.31
CA MET A 634 -10.16 -1.45 24.05
C MET A 634 -9.26 -0.66 23.13
N VAL A 635 -9.24 -1.09 21.88
CA VAL A 635 -8.48 -0.50 20.77
C VAL A 635 -9.36 -0.53 19.54
N HIS A 636 -9.07 0.31 18.55
CA HIS A 636 -9.94 0.45 17.40
C HIS A 636 -9.15 0.39 16.10
N VAL A 637 -9.82 -0.10 15.06
CA VAL A 637 -9.35 -0.02 13.68
C VAL A 637 -10.37 0.80 12.91
N VAL A 638 -9.91 1.87 12.28
CA VAL A 638 -10.70 2.76 11.46
C VAL A 638 -10.31 2.52 10.00
N GLN A 639 -11.21 1.92 9.25
CA GLN A 639 -11.04 1.66 7.82
C GLN A 639 -11.63 2.81 7.03
N THR A 640 -10.79 3.52 6.29
CA THR A 640 -11.18 4.76 5.61
C THR A 640 -11.70 4.55 4.19
N GLY A 641 -11.93 3.29 3.80
CA GLY A 641 -12.33 2.92 2.43
C GLY A 641 -11.22 3.14 1.38
N THR A 642 -9.99 3.39 1.83
CA THR A 642 -8.82 3.65 0.96
C THR A 642 -7.68 2.68 1.27
N THR A 643 -6.51 2.90 0.65
CA THR A 643 -5.28 2.14 0.95
C THR A 643 -4.75 2.37 2.37
N ASN A 644 -5.36 3.27 3.13
CA ASN A 644 -4.98 3.59 4.49
C ASN A 644 -5.93 2.97 5.53
N VAL A 645 -5.39 2.77 6.73
CA VAL A 645 -6.10 2.32 7.93
C VAL A 645 -5.60 3.16 9.09
N VAL A 646 -6.46 3.55 10.02
CA VAL A 646 -6.01 4.20 11.26
C VAL A 646 -6.19 3.26 12.43
N PHE A 647 -5.10 2.99 13.15
CA PHE A 647 -5.11 2.25 14.41
C PHE A 647 -5.24 3.24 15.56
N VAL A 648 -6.13 2.94 16.51
CA VAL A 648 -6.31 3.74 17.72
C VAL A 648 -6.00 2.88 18.92
N ASP A 649 -4.96 3.25 19.68
CA ASP A 649 -4.58 2.50 20.88
C ASP A 649 -5.48 2.82 22.08
N LYS A 650 -5.21 2.13 23.20
CA LYS A 650 -5.96 2.29 24.46
C LYS A 650 -5.90 3.69 25.07
N ASN A 651 -4.90 4.49 24.70
CA ASN A 651 -4.70 5.86 25.19
C ASN A 651 -5.32 6.88 24.23
N GLY A 652 -5.88 6.44 23.10
CA GLY A 652 -6.39 7.30 22.05
C GLY A 652 -5.32 7.85 21.10
N ASN A 653 -4.10 7.30 21.09
CA ASN A 653 -3.13 7.65 20.07
C ASN A 653 -3.57 7.04 18.73
N MET A 654 -3.55 7.85 17.69
CA MET A 654 -3.90 7.42 16.33
C MET A 654 -2.62 7.20 15.52
N VAL A 655 -2.53 6.06 14.83
CA VAL A 655 -1.43 5.73 13.91
C VAL A 655 -1.99 5.41 12.54
N LEU A 656 -1.49 6.13 11.54
CA LEU A 656 -1.79 5.87 10.14
C LEU A 656 -0.98 4.67 9.67
N GLY A 657 -1.66 3.67 9.14
CA GLY A 657 -1.07 2.53 8.45
C GLY A 657 -1.49 2.49 6.99
N THR A 658 -0.70 1.76 6.19
CA THR A 658 -0.93 1.58 4.76
C THR A 658 -0.97 0.09 4.44
N TRP A 659 -1.98 -0.36 3.70
CA TRP A 659 -2.04 -1.72 3.18
C TRP A 659 -0.82 -2.00 2.29
N ILE A 660 -0.02 -2.99 2.66
CA ILE A 660 1.10 -3.49 1.86
C ILE A 660 0.77 -4.80 1.17
N THR A 661 -0.23 -5.52 1.68
CA THR A 661 -0.88 -6.67 1.03
C THR A 661 -2.38 -6.62 1.33
N THR A 662 -3.14 -7.60 0.87
CA THR A 662 -4.60 -7.68 1.12
C THR A 662 -4.99 -8.06 2.55
N THR A 663 -4.01 -8.47 3.37
CA THR A 663 -4.19 -8.80 4.80
C THR A 663 -3.18 -8.09 5.70
N GLN A 664 -2.17 -7.41 5.17
CA GLN A 664 -1.12 -6.79 5.96
C GLN A 664 -1.11 -5.28 5.80
N VAL A 665 -1.06 -4.59 6.94
CA VAL A 665 -0.90 -3.13 7.02
C VAL A 665 0.43 -2.84 7.68
N LEU A 666 1.25 -2.03 7.01
CA LEU A 666 2.44 -1.42 7.62
C LEU A 666 1.98 -0.23 8.45
N ALA A 667 2.37 -0.18 9.73
CA ALA A 667 2.07 0.91 10.65
C ALA A 667 3.38 1.61 11.10
N PRO A 668 3.85 2.63 10.37
CA PRO A 668 5.11 3.31 10.68
C PRO A 668 5.15 3.90 12.09
N GLY A 669 4.02 4.45 12.56
CA GLY A 669 3.89 5.04 13.91
C GLY A 669 4.00 4.03 15.07
N TYR A 670 3.97 2.73 14.79
CA TYR A 670 4.28 1.67 15.73
C TYR A 670 5.62 0.99 15.40
N GLY A 671 6.64 1.76 15.04
CA GLY A 671 7.98 1.25 14.77
C GLY A 671 8.05 0.36 13.53
N ASN A 672 7.28 0.69 12.49
CA ASN A 672 7.12 -0.12 11.27
C ASN A 672 6.54 -1.53 11.54
N ALA A 673 5.73 -1.69 12.58
CA ALA A 673 5.03 -2.94 12.85
C ALA A 673 4.09 -3.32 11.68
N ILE A 674 3.91 -4.62 11.48
CA ILE A 674 3.01 -5.17 10.45
C ILE A 674 1.82 -5.81 11.15
N ALA A 675 0.64 -5.25 10.93
CA ALA A 675 -0.63 -5.79 11.37
C ALA A 675 -1.18 -6.76 10.32
N THR A 676 -1.43 -8.01 10.70
CA THR A 676 -2.03 -9.05 9.83
C THR A 676 -3.48 -9.30 10.24
N PHE A 677 -4.42 -9.02 9.34
CA PHE A 677 -5.85 -9.18 9.52
C PHE A 677 -6.29 -10.62 9.22
N SER A 678 -7.12 -11.18 10.08
CA SER A 678 -7.78 -12.48 9.91
C SER A 678 -9.17 -12.46 10.55
N PRO A 679 -10.07 -13.42 10.26
CA PRO A 679 -11.42 -13.42 10.82
C PRO A 679 -11.41 -13.27 12.35
N GLY A 680 -12.06 -12.21 12.83
CA GLY A 680 -12.19 -11.90 14.26
C GLY A 680 -10.92 -11.42 14.98
N LYS A 681 -9.77 -11.21 14.31
CA LYS A 681 -8.55 -10.73 14.99
C LYS A 681 -7.55 -9.99 14.09
N VAL A 682 -6.72 -9.14 14.71
CA VAL A 682 -5.53 -8.53 14.12
C VAL A 682 -4.29 -9.01 14.86
N SER A 683 -3.34 -9.62 14.16
CA SER A 683 -2.09 -10.15 14.72
C SER A 683 -0.91 -9.29 14.30
N TRP A 684 -0.13 -8.81 15.23
CA TRP A 684 1.04 -7.97 14.99
C TRP A 684 2.32 -8.82 14.92
N ASN A 685 3.31 -8.36 14.16
CA ASN A 685 4.59 -9.06 14.01
C ASN A 685 5.43 -9.14 15.30
N ASP A 686 5.09 -8.37 16.33
CA ASP A 686 5.67 -8.46 17.68
C ASP A 686 5.00 -9.53 18.56
N GLY A 687 3.98 -10.23 18.04
CA GLY A 687 3.21 -11.25 18.76
C GLY A 687 1.94 -10.74 19.46
N THR A 688 1.69 -9.42 19.47
CA THR A 688 0.46 -8.84 20.02
C THR A 688 -0.75 -9.27 19.19
N VAL A 689 -1.87 -9.63 19.83
CA VAL A 689 -3.12 -10.00 19.15
C VAL A 689 -4.28 -9.15 19.66
N TRP A 690 -5.00 -8.52 18.74
CA TRP A 690 -6.24 -7.81 19.01
C TRP A 690 -7.43 -8.68 18.60
N THR A 691 -8.39 -8.90 19.50
CA THR A 691 -9.56 -9.76 19.26
C THR A 691 -10.81 -8.91 19.08
N LEU A 692 -11.56 -9.13 18.00
CA LEU A 692 -12.75 -8.34 17.65
C LEU A 692 -13.79 -8.43 18.77
N THR A 693 -14.45 -7.31 19.06
CA THR A 693 -15.50 -7.23 20.06
C THR A 693 -16.67 -6.37 19.59
N ASN A 694 -17.88 -6.78 19.94
CA ASN A 694 -19.10 -6.00 19.74
C ASN A 694 -19.45 -5.15 20.99
N ALA A 695 -18.58 -5.12 21.99
CA ALA A 695 -18.79 -4.28 23.17
C ALA A 695 -18.86 -2.80 22.74
N PRO A 696 -19.85 -2.02 23.24
CA PRO A 696 -19.94 -0.60 22.97
C PRO A 696 -18.74 0.09 23.62
N GLY A 697 -17.76 0.43 22.80
CA GLY A 697 -16.51 0.98 23.27
C GLY A 697 -16.52 2.46 23.55
N GLY A 698 -15.54 2.94 24.33
CA GLY A 698 -15.23 4.35 24.49
C GLY A 698 -15.24 5.04 23.13
N THR A 699 -16.00 6.13 23.05
CA THR A 699 -16.56 6.60 21.80
C THR A 699 -15.50 7.22 20.89
N LEU A 700 -15.11 6.50 19.83
CA LEU A 700 -14.70 7.16 18.60
C LEU A 700 -15.95 7.80 17.99
N THR A 701 -15.91 9.11 17.82
CA THR A 701 -16.94 9.86 17.12
C THR A 701 -16.51 9.99 15.68
N VAL A 702 -17.18 9.27 14.78
CA VAL A 702 -17.12 9.56 13.34
C VAL A 702 -18.21 10.57 13.04
N THR A 703 -17.83 11.71 12.48
CA THR A 703 -18.75 12.74 12.03
C THR A 703 -18.58 12.93 10.53
N ASP A 704 -19.70 12.79 9.83
CA ASP A 704 -19.77 12.89 8.38
C ASP A 704 -20.09 14.31 7.97
N TYR A 705 -19.35 14.80 6.97
CA TYR A 705 -19.54 16.11 6.38
C TYR A 705 -19.58 16.01 4.85
N VAL A 706 -19.97 17.09 4.19
CA VAL A 706 -19.73 17.34 2.78
C VAL A 706 -18.93 18.62 2.61
N ASN A 707 -17.96 18.64 1.71
CA ASN A 707 -17.21 19.85 1.37
C ASN A 707 -18.05 20.81 0.50
N PRO A 708 -17.55 22.01 0.14
CA PRO A 708 -18.30 22.96 -0.69
C PRO A 708 -18.71 22.44 -2.07
N ASN A 709 -18.07 21.37 -2.54
CA ASN A 709 -18.40 20.71 -3.80
C ASN A 709 -19.39 19.56 -3.59
N GLY A 710 -19.94 19.32 -2.38
CA GLY A 710 -20.88 18.23 -2.11
C GLY A 710 -20.23 16.84 -2.00
N VAL A 711 -18.89 16.77 -2.00
CA VAL A 711 -18.15 15.50 -1.87
C VAL A 711 -18.09 15.09 -0.40
N PRO A 712 -18.38 13.82 -0.06
CA PRO A 712 -18.18 13.27 1.28
C PRO A 712 -16.79 13.52 1.84
N VAL A 713 -16.74 13.95 3.10
CA VAL A 713 -15.53 14.03 3.90
C VAL A 713 -15.85 13.59 5.32
N HIS A 714 -14.88 13.01 6.01
CA HIS A 714 -15.10 12.41 7.32
C HIS A 714 -14.12 12.96 8.33
N VAL A 715 -14.60 13.12 9.56
CA VAL A 715 -13.76 13.42 10.71
C VAL A 715 -13.95 12.36 11.76
N VAL A 716 -12.86 11.75 12.18
CA VAL A 716 -12.82 10.78 13.27
C VAL A 716 -12.12 11.43 14.45
N ARG A 717 -12.83 11.56 15.56
CA ARG A 717 -12.30 12.07 16.82
C ARG A 717 -12.45 11.02 17.92
N ASN A 718 -11.55 11.05 18.87
CA ASN A 718 -11.78 10.41 20.17
C ASN A 718 -11.86 11.50 21.26
N ASN A 719 -11.96 11.07 22.51
CA ASN A 719 -11.94 11.99 23.66
C ASN A 719 -10.55 12.53 24.01
N THR A 720 -9.61 12.53 23.05
CA THR A 720 -8.27 13.12 23.17
C THR A 720 -8.13 14.27 22.17
N ASN A 721 -6.96 14.90 22.12
CA ASN A 721 -6.68 15.93 21.12
C ASN A 721 -6.33 15.35 19.74
N ASN A 722 -6.42 14.04 19.52
CA ASN A 722 -6.13 13.44 18.22
C ASN A 722 -7.38 13.42 17.32
N LEU A 723 -7.18 13.75 16.06
CA LEU A 723 -8.20 13.60 15.03
C LEU A 723 -7.62 12.93 13.78
N CYS A 724 -8.50 12.35 12.97
CA CYS A 724 -8.20 11.89 11.63
C CYS A 724 -9.25 12.46 10.69
N ILE A 725 -8.83 12.92 9.50
CA ILE A 725 -9.76 13.26 8.42
C ILE A 725 -9.61 12.29 7.27
N VAL A 726 -10.70 12.12 6.51
CA VAL A 726 -10.69 11.57 5.17
C VAL A 726 -11.26 12.65 4.25
N ASP A 727 -10.44 13.14 3.33
CA ASP A 727 -10.85 14.22 2.42
C ASP A 727 -11.64 13.71 1.21
N GLY A 728 -12.09 14.63 0.36
CA GLY A 728 -12.93 14.32 -0.80
C GLY A 728 -12.18 13.59 -1.93
N LEU A 729 -10.87 13.36 -1.77
CA LEU A 729 -10.07 12.53 -2.67
C LEU A 729 -9.75 11.16 -2.05
N GLY A 730 -10.33 10.85 -0.87
CA GLY A 730 -10.06 9.64 -0.11
C GLY A 730 -8.71 9.65 0.63
N ARG A 731 -8.00 10.79 0.65
CA ARG A 731 -6.73 10.88 1.39
C ARG A 731 -7.02 10.93 2.87
N THR A 732 -6.34 10.08 3.62
CA THR A 732 -6.43 10.01 5.07
C THR A 732 -5.29 10.78 5.69
N SER A 733 -5.58 11.65 6.66
CA SER A 733 -4.56 12.42 7.36
C SER A 733 -4.85 12.51 8.84
N LEU A 734 -3.80 12.36 9.64
CA LEU A 734 -3.85 12.60 11.08
C LEU A 734 -3.72 14.10 11.37
N GLY A 735 -4.31 14.51 12.48
CA GLY A 735 -4.23 15.87 12.97
C GLY A 735 -4.38 15.93 14.48
N THR A 736 -4.30 17.15 14.99
CA THR A 736 -4.44 17.45 16.40
C THR A 736 -5.38 18.63 16.61
N MET A 737 -6.28 18.51 17.58
CA MET A 737 -7.04 19.62 18.13
C MET A 737 -6.08 20.54 18.90
N LEU A 738 -6.05 21.81 18.54
CA LEU A 738 -5.31 22.87 19.23
C LEU A 738 -6.10 23.39 20.44
N ASP A 739 -7.43 23.41 20.31
CA ASP A 739 -8.38 23.71 21.39
C ASP A 739 -9.71 22.94 21.15
N ALA A 740 -10.77 23.26 21.89
CA ALA A 740 -12.06 22.55 21.77
C ALA A 740 -12.76 22.75 20.41
N THR A 741 -12.42 23.81 19.69
CA THR A 741 -13.05 24.27 18.44
C THR A 741 -12.07 24.39 17.26
N THR A 742 -10.77 24.33 17.49
CA THR A 742 -9.75 24.50 16.44
C THR A 742 -8.87 23.26 16.35
N GLY A 743 -8.65 22.76 15.14
CA GLY A 743 -7.71 21.67 14.87
C GLY A 743 -6.80 21.97 13.69
N GLN A 744 -5.72 21.21 13.56
CA GLN A 744 -4.77 21.28 12.47
C GLN A 744 -4.50 19.87 11.96
N VAL A 745 -4.29 19.71 10.66
CA VAL A 745 -4.14 18.40 10.04
C VAL A 745 -2.85 18.33 9.23
N ASN A 746 -2.13 17.21 9.30
CA ASN A 746 -0.79 17.09 8.75
C ASN A 746 -0.75 17.25 7.22
N LEU A 747 -1.84 16.94 6.53
CA LEU A 747 -1.94 17.08 5.07
C LEU A 747 -2.06 18.56 4.65
N TYR A 748 -2.54 19.42 5.55
CA TYR A 748 -2.77 20.84 5.33
C TYR A 748 -2.11 21.64 6.47
N PRO A 749 -0.77 21.61 6.61
CA PRO A 749 -0.09 22.13 7.79
C PRO A 749 -0.21 23.66 7.94
N SER A 750 -0.59 24.39 6.89
CA SER A 750 -0.81 25.83 6.91
C SER A 750 -2.27 26.24 7.09
N ASP A 751 -3.18 25.28 7.27
CA ASP A 751 -4.62 25.51 7.25
C ASP A 751 -5.26 24.86 8.49
N GLN A 752 -5.91 25.67 9.31
CA GLN A 752 -6.61 25.22 10.50
C GLN A 752 -8.09 25.03 10.21
N LEU A 753 -8.68 24.04 10.86
CA LEU A 753 -10.10 23.76 10.80
C LEU A 753 -10.77 24.27 12.07
N HIS A 754 -11.86 25.01 11.91
CA HIS A 754 -12.63 25.63 12.98
C HIS A 754 -14.05 25.06 13.03
N TYR A 755 -14.40 24.39 14.10
CA TYR A 755 -15.76 23.90 14.35
C TYR A 755 -16.67 25.07 14.71
N SER A 756 -17.77 25.22 13.97
CA SER A 756 -18.81 26.21 14.23
C SER A 756 -20.20 25.57 14.09
N GLY A 757 -20.64 24.90 15.15
CA GLY A 757 -21.91 24.16 15.13
C GLY A 757 -21.83 22.95 14.20
N ASN A 758 -22.68 22.93 13.17
CA ASN A 758 -22.73 21.85 12.19
C ASN A 758 -21.75 22.04 11.02
N THR A 759 -20.82 23.01 11.11
CA THR A 759 -19.82 23.22 10.07
C THR A 759 -18.40 23.16 10.61
N ILE A 760 -17.47 22.85 9.71
CA ILE A 760 -16.03 23.08 9.87
C ILE A 760 -15.64 24.13 8.83
N VAL A 761 -15.03 25.22 9.27
CA VAL A 761 -14.53 26.29 8.41
C VAL A 761 -13.01 26.21 8.41
N TRP A 762 -12.40 26.10 7.24
CA TRP A 762 -10.95 26.12 7.04
C TRP A 762 -10.47 27.58 6.92
N ASP A 763 -9.20 27.85 7.25
CA ASP A 763 -8.62 29.21 7.17
C ASP A 763 -8.65 29.77 5.74
N ASP A 764 -8.61 28.88 4.75
CA ASP A 764 -8.75 29.23 3.33
C ASP A 764 -10.19 29.57 2.90
N GLY A 765 -11.15 29.47 3.83
CA GLY A 765 -12.57 29.73 3.62
C GLY A 765 -13.38 28.53 3.14
N PHE A 766 -12.80 27.34 2.98
CA PHE A 766 -13.56 26.13 2.68
C PHE A 766 -14.48 25.78 3.86
N VAL A 767 -15.74 25.42 3.56
CA VAL A 767 -16.71 25.06 4.59
C VAL A 767 -17.18 23.61 4.38
N TRP A 768 -16.96 22.77 5.36
CA TRP A 768 -17.55 21.44 5.42
C TRP A 768 -18.81 21.50 6.26
N THR A 769 -19.91 20.95 5.75
CA THR A 769 -21.21 20.94 6.44
C THR A 769 -21.57 19.53 6.86
N GLN A 770 -21.90 19.35 8.13
CA GLN A 770 -22.24 18.05 8.70
C GLN A 770 -23.50 17.51 8.03
N VAL A 771 -23.50 16.21 7.73
CA VAL A 771 -24.64 15.50 7.14
C VAL A 771 -25.02 14.31 8.00
N ALA A 772 -26.32 14.01 8.07
CA ALA A 772 -26.82 12.82 8.76
C ALA A 772 -26.61 11.54 7.95
N THR A 773 -26.48 11.66 6.63
CA THR A 773 -26.26 10.57 5.69
C THR A 773 -25.26 11.01 4.64
N VAL A 774 -24.17 10.26 4.50
CA VAL A 774 -23.15 10.53 3.48
C VAL A 774 -23.72 10.23 2.09
N PRO A 775 -23.74 11.19 1.14
CA PRO A 775 -24.09 10.88 -0.23
C PRO A 775 -23.05 9.93 -0.85
N PRO A 776 -23.44 8.98 -1.71
CA PRO A 776 -22.47 8.12 -2.40
C PRO A 776 -21.48 8.97 -3.20
N MET A 777 -20.18 8.62 -3.17
CA MET A 777 -19.19 9.27 -4.03
C MET A 777 -19.24 8.60 -5.40
N ILE A 778 -19.71 9.36 -6.39
CA ILE A 778 -19.86 8.87 -7.76
C ILE A 778 -18.75 9.51 -8.60
N THR A 779 -17.75 8.72 -8.98
CA THR A 779 -16.61 9.17 -9.81
C THR A 779 -16.85 8.79 -11.26
N PHE A 780 -16.76 9.75 -12.16
CA PHE A 780 -16.84 9.58 -13.61
C PHE A 780 -15.44 9.77 -14.18
N THR A 781 -14.96 8.81 -14.97
CA THR A 781 -13.67 8.88 -15.67
C THR A 781 -13.93 8.95 -17.16
N ASP A 782 -13.45 10.01 -17.81
CA ASP A 782 -13.62 10.21 -19.25
C ASP A 782 -12.63 9.36 -20.09
N THR A 783 -12.74 9.49 -21.41
CA THR A 783 -11.93 8.76 -22.38
C THR A 783 -10.43 9.12 -22.36
N ASN A 784 -10.06 10.22 -21.70
CA ASN A 784 -8.68 10.65 -21.49
C ASN A 784 -8.16 10.24 -20.10
N ASN A 785 -8.89 9.36 -19.40
CA ASN A 785 -8.59 8.94 -18.04
C ASN A 785 -8.67 10.08 -17.01
N THR A 786 -9.36 11.18 -17.34
CA THR A 786 -9.59 12.30 -16.41
C THR A 786 -10.82 12.00 -15.58
N SER A 787 -10.67 12.03 -14.26
CA SER A 787 -11.76 11.75 -13.32
C SER A 787 -12.38 13.03 -12.77
N PHE A 788 -13.69 13.01 -12.56
CA PHE A 788 -14.45 14.05 -11.88
C PHE A 788 -15.58 13.40 -11.07
N HIS A 789 -16.12 14.12 -10.10
CA HIS A 789 -17.16 13.63 -9.20
C HIS A 789 -18.52 14.20 -9.58
N VAL A 790 -19.57 13.42 -9.34
CA VAL A 790 -20.96 13.84 -9.54
C VAL A 790 -21.79 13.55 -8.29
N GLN A 791 -22.83 14.35 -8.08
CA GLN A 791 -23.83 14.12 -7.05
C GLN A 791 -25.19 13.90 -7.70
N LEU A 792 -25.94 12.91 -7.21
CA LEU A 792 -27.35 12.78 -7.56
C LEU A 792 -28.16 13.86 -6.84
N THR A 793 -28.83 14.72 -7.60
CA THR A 793 -29.69 15.81 -7.07
C THR A 793 -31.17 15.46 -7.13
N SER A 794 -31.55 14.46 -7.92
CA SER A 794 -32.90 13.92 -7.99
C SER A 794 -32.89 12.46 -8.49
N ARG A 795 -34.06 11.83 -8.60
CA ARG A 795 -34.22 10.49 -9.20
C ARG A 795 -33.80 10.40 -10.68
N THR A 796 -33.57 11.53 -11.35
CA THR A 796 -33.18 11.57 -12.76
C THR A 796 -32.08 12.58 -13.04
N THR A 797 -31.59 13.31 -12.05
CA THR A 797 -30.62 14.40 -12.27
C THR A 797 -29.36 14.17 -11.45
N LEU A 798 -28.21 14.36 -12.08
CA LEU A 798 -26.93 14.48 -11.42
C LEU A 798 -26.27 15.82 -11.77
N ILE A 799 -25.34 16.29 -10.93
CA ILE A 799 -24.54 17.49 -11.14
C ILE A 799 -23.07 17.16 -10.94
N GLY A 800 -22.20 17.63 -11.84
CA GLY A 800 -20.76 17.52 -11.64
C GLY A 800 -20.28 18.47 -10.56
N LEU A 801 -19.44 17.96 -9.67
CA LEU A 801 -18.96 18.63 -8.47
C LEU A 801 -17.59 19.30 -8.70
N ASP A 802 -16.78 18.72 -9.57
CA ASP A 802 -15.43 19.18 -9.88
C ASP A 802 -15.00 18.85 -11.33
N GLY A 803 -13.74 19.13 -11.63
CA GLY A 803 -13.14 18.90 -12.93
C GLY A 803 -13.83 19.64 -14.09
N ALA A 804 -13.73 19.07 -15.29
CA ALA A 804 -14.33 19.63 -16.50
C ALA A 804 -15.87 19.65 -16.49
N MET A 805 -16.49 18.96 -15.54
CA MET A 805 -17.94 18.83 -15.42
C MET A 805 -18.53 19.61 -14.25
N LYS A 806 -17.73 20.42 -13.55
CA LYS A 806 -18.20 21.24 -12.43
C LYS A 806 -19.40 22.10 -12.83
N ASN A 807 -20.49 22.00 -12.05
CA ASN A 807 -21.79 22.65 -12.25
C ASN A 807 -22.54 22.26 -13.54
N ILE A 808 -22.08 21.25 -14.27
CA ILE A 808 -22.81 20.72 -15.43
C ILE A 808 -23.79 19.66 -14.92
N THR A 809 -25.07 19.82 -15.22
CA THR A 809 -26.11 18.87 -14.83
C THR A 809 -26.31 17.84 -15.92
N ALA A 810 -26.56 16.59 -15.56
CA ALA A 810 -27.05 15.58 -16.49
C ALA A 810 -28.44 15.12 -16.10
N THR A 811 -29.33 14.99 -17.08
CA THR A 811 -30.64 14.37 -16.89
C THR A 811 -30.65 12.99 -17.53
N ARG A 812 -31.03 11.99 -16.76
CA ARG A 812 -31.24 10.64 -17.25
C ARG A 812 -32.54 10.54 -18.04
N LEU A 813 -32.46 9.97 -19.24
CA LEU A 813 -33.63 9.64 -20.06
C LEU A 813 -33.31 8.42 -20.94
N ASN A 814 -34.13 7.37 -20.85
CA ASN A 814 -34.06 6.16 -21.68
C ASN A 814 -32.66 5.51 -21.75
N GLY A 815 -32.01 5.32 -20.59
CA GLY A 815 -30.67 4.70 -20.53
C GLY A 815 -29.52 5.61 -20.98
N LYS A 816 -29.77 6.91 -21.17
CA LYS A 816 -28.76 7.91 -21.53
C LYS A 816 -28.69 9.02 -20.49
N LEU A 817 -27.54 9.71 -20.43
CA LEU A 817 -27.34 10.94 -19.66
C LEU A 817 -27.21 12.12 -20.62
N PHE A 818 -28.13 13.07 -20.52
CA PHE A 818 -28.16 14.31 -21.29
C PHE A 818 -27.57 15.44 -20.46
N TRP A 819 -26.36 15.86 -20.78
CA TRP A 819 -25.66 16.91 -20.06
C TRP A 819 -26.10 18.31 -20.53
N SER A 820 -26.13 19.27 -19.62
CA SER A 820 -26.53 20.65 -19.89
C SER A 820 -25.58 21.39 -20.83
N ASN A 821 -24.37 20.88 -21.03
CA ASN A 821 -23.42 21.35 -22.05
C ASN A 821 -23.67 20.75 -23.45
N GLY A 822 -24.76 20.01 -23.63
CA GLY A 822 -25.14 19.38 -24.91
C GLY A 822 -24.53 18.01 -25.17
N ALA A 823 -23.64 17.51 -24.29
CA ALA A 823 -23.11 16.16 -24.45
C ALA A 823 -24.17 15.10 -24.13
N ILE A 824 -24.16 13.99 -24.88
CA ILE A 824 -24.99 12.82 -24.60
C ILE A 824 -24.06 11.66 -24.30
N TRP A 825 -24.22 11.07 -23.13
CA TRP A 825 -23.51 9.85 -22.77
C TRP A 825 -24.49 8.68 -22.83
N ASP A 826 -24.14 7.64 -23.57
CA ASP A 826 -25.00 6.51 -23.90
C ASP A 826 -24.28 5.16 -23.71
N ASN A 827 -24.95 4.07 -24.08
CA ASN A 827 -24.47 2.69 -23.91
C ASN A 827 -24.16 2.31 -22.47
N TRP A 828 -24.88 2.88 -21.51
CA TRP A 828 -24.86 2.43 -20.13
C TRP A 828 -25.64 1.12 -20.00
N ASP A 829 -25.19 0.23 -19.11
CA ASP A 829 -26.06 -0.82 -18.59
C ASP A 829 -27.31 -0.16 -17.98
N PHE A 830 -28.49 -0.53 -18.48
CA PHE A 830 -29.74 0.15 -18.11
C PHE A 830 -30.13 -0.13 -16.66
N ASN A 831 -29.82 -1.31 -16.15
CA ASN A 831 -30.16 -1.76 -14.80
C ASN A 831 -29.19 -1.17 -13.78
N ASP A 832 -27.91 -1.12 -14.09
CA ASP A 832 -26.91 -0.48 -13.26
C ASP A 832 -27.11 1.05 -13.24
N LEU A 833 -27.47 1.66 -14.38
CA LEU A 833 -27.80 3.08 -14.41
C LEU A 833 -29.13 3.33 -13.68
N ASN A 834 -30.07 2.39 -13.68
CA ASN A 834 -31.24 2.45 -12.82
C ASN A 834 -30.84 2.38 -11.34
N ALA A 835 -30.00 1.42 -10.96
CA ALA A 835 -29.54 1.21 -9.60
C ALA A 835 -28.85 2.47 -9.07
N LEU A 836 -27.96 3.09 -9.86
CA LEU A 836 -27.31 4.36 -9.51
C LEU A 836 -28.32 5.46 -9.16
N PHE A 837 -29.43 5.56 -9.89
CA PHE A 837 -30.45 6.58 -9.64
C PHE A 837 -31.48 6.15 -8.57
N GLN A 838 -31.65 4.85 -8.34
CA GLN A 838 -32.46 4.29 -7.26
C GLN A 838 -31.78 4.41 -5.90
N MET A 839 -30.44 4.48 -5.84
CA MET A 839 -29.67 4.76 -4.62
C MET A 839 -30.16 6.00 -3.85
N HIS A 840 -30.74 6.99 -4.53
CA HIS A 840 -31.28 8.19 -3.90
C HIS A 840 -32.65 7.98 -3.22
N THR A 841 -33.29 6.83 -3.43
CA THR A 841 -34.67 6.57 -2.96
C THR A 841 -34.77 5.73 -1.68
N GLY A 842 -33.65 5.18 -1.18
CA GLY A 842 -33.61 4.47 0.11
C GLY A 842 -34.27 3.08 0.13
N TYR A 843 -34.52 2.48 -1.04
CA TYR A 843 -35.01 1.11 -1.19
C TYR A 843 -34.21 0.40 -2.29
N PRO A 844 -33.89 -0.90 -2.13
CA PRO A 844 -33.44 -1.73 -3.24
C PRO A 844 -34.51 -1.88 -4.32
#